data_AF-A0A2D4U421-F1
#
_entry.id   AF-A0A2D4U421-F1
#
_cell.length_a   1.000
_cell.length_b   1.000
_cell.length_c   1.000
_cell.angle_alpha   90.00
_cell.angle_beta   90.00
_cell.angle_gamma   90.00
#
_symmetry.space_group_name_H-M   'P 1'
#
loop_
_entity.id
_entity.type
_entity.pdbx_description
1 polymer ?
#
loop_
_entity_poly.entity_id
_entity_poly.type
_entity_poly.pdbx_seq_one_letter_code
_entity_poly.pdbx_strand_id
1 'polypeptide(L)'
;MRSSLLVVLSILLIGCGGAEVEQNPPPPVQDNSNNYNGPAPQTADIQQFKLNLWDNLVADNRCGSCHQQGNTSPFFVRRDDINLAYNAVLPLVNLADPAQSLMVQKVAGGHNCWLSSNTACADTITQWLRNWGNTTDAEQAAVTLVAPVIRDPGASKALPESPALFATEVYPLVRQYCVNCHAPDASVAQAPFFAASDIDAAYQASRNLINLDRPELSRLVARLGGEFHNCWSDCASDAAVMLAAVTAISDAVPVTALDPQLVPSKALRLEDGVVASSGGRYESNQIAFYQFKEGQGSQAFDTSGVEPAANLNLQGDFAWLTGWGLQINSGRAQASTQSSAKLASLIGATGEMTVEAWVIPANVVQEGPAAIISYAGSAISRNFTLGQSQYNYDFLLRSASSDFAGIPALSTADADELLQASLQHVVITQDPVNGQRIYVNGQDSGVQGEPAAISNWDDSFALMLGNEADGSRQWQGSIRLLAIHNRALTSEQIAQNFSIGVGQKFYLPFAIGHLIDLPQSYIVFEVAQFDNYSYLFSQPYLINLEGAALPADLLISDMALAINGREVTSGQAWIRQQFTFASGTSLTEPVVMSELGTIIASEAGAASDEFFLSFGQIGSFNNVRPQPQFPLQQISQTNSDSSDIGIRPFAAINASMSQLTGISVATPAVANTYQTITRQLPALSNIETFISAQQMAITQLGIAYCNAAINNTVLRGQWFPAVNFNASPSEALSPANRDALISPLLDRFAPLQPETALENSDARAELNNLIDRLSQCNGACDSQRTQTIAKAACTAVLASAQMLVY
;
A
#
# COMPACT_ATOMS: atom_id res chain seq x y z
N MET A 1 50.55 -25.56 -35.93
CA MET A 1 49.95 -24.23 -35.69
C MET A 1 48.45 -24.13 -36.07
N ARG A 2 47.66 -25.21 -35.92
CA ARG A 2 46.18 -25.13 -36.07
C ARG A 2 45.38 -25.82 -34.95
N SER A 3 46.04 -26.55 -34.04
CA SER A 3 45.37 -27.24 -32.92
C SER A 3 45.49 -26.50 -31.58
N SER A 4 46.35 -25.47 -31.48
CA SER A 4 46.55 -24.70 -30.24
C SER A 4 45.71 -23.43 -30.15
N LEU A 5 44.99 -23.06 -31.22
CA LEU A 5 44.13 -21.87 -31.25
C LEU A 5 42.65 -22.18 -30.89
N LEU A 6 42.25 -23.45 -30.86
CA LEU A 6 40.88 -23.87 -30.53
C LEU A 6 40.65 -24.11 -29.03
N VAL A 7 41.71 -24.29 -28.23
CA VAL A 7 41.58 -24.50 -26.78
C VAL A 7 41.55 -23.17 -26.01
N VAL A 8 42.08 -22.09 -26.60
CA VAL A 8 42.09 -20.76 -25.98
C VAL A 8 40.82 -19.95 -26.27
N LEU A 9 40.03 -20.33 -27.29
CA LEU A 9 38.77 -19.65 -27.62
C LEU A 9 37.55 -20.21 -26.87
N SER A 10 37.68 -21.35 -26.19
CA SER A 10 36.60 -21.99 -25.42
C SER A 10 36.56 -21.55 -23.94
N ILE A 11 37.47 -20.69 -23.50
CA ILE A 11 37.55 -20.19 -22.11
C ILE A 11 36.95 -18.75 -21.98
N LEU A 12 36.46 -18.17 -23.08
CA LEU A 12 35.91 -16.79 -23.10
C LEU A 12 34.37 -16.71 -23.29
N LEU A 13 33.62 -17.78 -22.99
CA LEU A 13 32.16 -17.81 -23.04
C LEU A 13 31.51 -18.22 -21.69
N ILE A 14 32.09 -17.77 -20.57
CA ILE A 14 31.39 -17.72 -19.27
C ILE A 14 31.37 -16.26 -18.86
N GLY A 15 30.33 -15.56 -19.29
CA GLY A 15 30.17 -14.13 -19.08
C GLY A 15 28.80 -13.65 -19.55
N CYS A 16 27.75 -14.40 -19.23
CA CYS A 16 26.39 -13.87 -19.17
C CYS A 16 26.03 -13.77 -17.69
N GLY A 17 25.73 -12.54 -17.25
CA GLY A 17 25.49 -12.20 -15.86
C GLY A 17 24.34 -13.00 -15.25
N GLY A 18 24.63 -13.69 -14.16
CA GLY A 18 23.66 -13.90 -13.09
C GLY A 18 23.85 -12.76 -12.10
N ALA A 19 22.82 -11.99 -11.84
CA ALA A 19 22.79 -11.20 -10.62
C ALA A 19 22.84 -12.22 -9.48
N GLU A 20 23.97 -12.29 -8.77
CA GLU A 20 24.09 -13.11 -7.58
C GLU A 20 23.13 -12.53 -6.54
N VAL A 21 22.11 -13.30 -6.16
CA VAL A 21 21.33 -13.02 -4.96
C VAL A 21 22.33 -13.07 -3.80
N GLU A 22 22.62 -11.92 -3.21
CA GLU A 22 23.54 -11.85 -2.07
C GLU A 22 23.02 -12.80 -0.98
N GLN A 23 23.81 -13.84 -0.67
CA GLN A 23 23.43 -14.83 0.33
C GLN A 23 23.45 -14.17 1.69
N ASN A 24 22.27 -13.81 2.21
CA ASN A 24 22.12 -13.52 3.63
C ASN A 24 22.60 -14.75 4.44
N PRO A 25 23.32 -14.55 5.55
CA PRO A 25 23.75 -15.66 6.39
C PRO A 25 22.56 -16.55 6.74
N PRO A 26 22.66 -17.87 6.58
CA PRO A 26 21.58 -18.75 6.93
C PRO A 26 21.28 -18.65 8.43
N PRO A 27 20.01 -18.73 8.86
CA PRO A 27 19.72 -18.95 10.27
C PRO A 27 20.44 -20.22 10.76
N PRO A 28 20.82 -20.31 12.05
CA PRO A 28 21.49 -21.50 12.58
C PRO A 28 20.69 -22.76 12.20
N VAL A 29 21.35 -23.72 11.54
CA VAL A 29 20.73 -25.00 11.17
C VAL A 29 20.20 -25.64 12.45
N GLN A 30 18.89 -25.83 12.52
CA GLN A 30 18.26 -26.47 13.66
C GLN A 30 18.61 -27.95 13.64
N ASP A 31 19.33 -28.38 14.68
CA ASP A 31 19.54 -29.79 14.94
C ASP A 31 18.24 -30.38 15.51
N ASN A 32 17.38 -30.87 14.61
CA ASN A 32 16.16 -31.59 14.98
C ASN A 32 16.45 -33.04 15.43
N SER A 33 17.71 -33.43 15.68
CA SER A 33 18.09 -34.78 16.10
C SER A 33 17.78 -35.08 17.58
N ASN A 34 16.59 -34.72 18.06
CA ASN A 34 16.10 -35.19 19.35
C ASN A 34 14.96 -36.19 19.13
N ASN A 35 15.35 -37.41 18.76
CA ASN A 35 14.42 -38.52 18.56
C ASN A 35 13.62 -38.76 19.84
N TYR A 36 12.32 -38.50 19.77
CA TYR A 36 11.35 -38.93 20.75
C TYR A 36 11.45 -40.46 20.93
N ASN A 37 11.70 -40.91 22.16
CA ASN A 37 11.93 -42.32 22.46
C ASN A 37 10.84 -42.93 23.37
N GLY A 38 9.73 -42.22 23.54
CA GLY A 38 8.63 -42.59 24.43
C GLY A 38 7.47 -43.36 23.76
N PRO A 39 6.41 -43.70 24.53
CA PRO A 39 5.20 -44.34 24.01
C PRO A 39 4.45 -43.48 23.00
N ALA A 40 3.58 -44.08 22.17
CA ALA A 40 2.74 -43.32 21.26
C ALA A 40 1.78 -42.37 22.00
N PRO A 41 1.34 -41.26 21.37
CA PRO A 41 0.25 -40.43 21.86
C PRO A 41 -1.02 -41.27 22.13
N GLN A 42 -1.66 -41.04 23.27
CA GLN A 42 -2.88 -41.77 23.67
C GLN A 42 -4.16 -41.21 23.03
N THR A 43 -4.15 -39.94 22.59
CA THR A 43 -5.31 -39.27 21.98
C THR A 43 -4.86 -38.49 20.75
N ALA A 44 -5.83 -38.15 19.88
CA ALA A 44 -5.59 -37.28 18.73
C ALA A 44 -5.08 -35.89 19.18
N ASP A 45 -5.60 -35.37 20.30
CA ASP A 45 -5.16 -34.08 20.84
C ASP A 45 -3.71 -34.10 21.34
N ILE A 46 -3.27 -35.20 21.98
CA ILE A 46 -1.85 -35.36 22.35
C ILE A 46 -0.96 -35.41 21.10
N GLN A 47 -1.43 -36.03 20.02
CA GLN A 47 -0.73 -36.00 18.73
C GLN A 47 -0.66 -34.57 18.17
N GLN A 48 -1.72 -33.76 18.28
CA GLN A 48 -1.70 -32.37 17.82
C GLN A 48 -0.79 -31.48 18.67
N PHE A 49 -0.79 -31.64 19.99
CA PHE A 49 0.19 -31.03 20.88
C PHE A 49 1.62 -31.39 20.45
N LYS A 50 1.86 -32.68 20.14
CA LYS A 50 3.17 -33.14 19.73
C LYS A 50 3.63 -32.41 18.46
N LEU A 51 2.80 -32.46 17.41
CA LEU A 51 3.13 -31.93 16.09
C LEU A 51 3.27 -30.41 16.08
N ASN A 52 2.40 -29.70 16.79
CA ASN A 52 2.31 -28.26 16.69
C ASN A 52 3.16 -27.53 17.73
N LEU A 53 3.38 -28.10 18.93
CA LEU A 53 4.08 -27.43 20.01
C LEU A 53 5.35 -28.15 20.46
N TRP A 54 5.26 -29.45 20.80
CA TRP A 54 6.40 -30.18 21.38
C TRP A 54 7.56 -30.31 20.41
N ASP A 55 7.29 -30.73 19.16
CA ASP A 55 8.32 -30.91 18.11
C ASP A 55 9.09 -29.61 17.84
N ASN A 56 8.43 -28.47 18.02
CA ASN A 56 9.03 -27.16 17.87
C ASN A 56 9.86 -26.71 19.09
N LEU A 57 9.47 -27.09 20.31
CA LEU A 57 10.11 -26.59 21.54
C LEU A 57 11.21 -27.51 22.11
N VAL A 58 11.24 -28.78 21.71
CA VAL A 58 12.13 -29.81 22.28
C VAL A 58 13.63 -29.61 22.00
N ALA A 59 13.97 -28.77 21.02
CA ALA A 59 15.36 -28.48 20.69
C ALA A 59 16.09 -27.76 21.85
N ASP A 60 17.38 -28.06 22.02
CA ASP A 60 18.18 -27.54 23.14
C ASP A 60 18.42 -26.04 23.09
N ASN A 61 18.41 -25.46 21.89
CA ASN A 61 18.46 -24.02 21.65
C ASN A 61 17.12 -23.29 21.96
N ARG A 62 16.12 -24.02 22.45
CA ARG A 62 14.80 -23.51 22.87
C ARG A 62 14.49 -23.96 24.29
N CYS A 63 13.36 -24.63 24.52
CA CYS A 63 12.95 -25.07 25.85
C CYS A 63 13.57 -26.41 26.26
N GLY A 64 14.06 -27.21 25.30
CA GLY A 64 14.54 -28.57 25.50
C GLY A 64 15.69 -28.71 26.49
N SER A 65 16.57 -27.71 26.56
CA SER A 65 17.70 -27.71 27.48
C SER A 65 17.27 -27.67 28.94
N CYS A 66 16.16 -27.00 29.27
CA CYS A 66 15.69 -26.74 30.63
C CYS A 66 14.47 -27.59 31.04
N HIS A 67 13.47 -27.71 30.16
CA HIS A 67 12.15 -28.25 30.50
C HIS A 67 11.98 -29.74 30.12
N GLN A 68 13.08 -30.46 30.00
CA GLN A 68 13.13 -31.91 29.83
C GLN A 68 13.07 -32.67 31.17
N GLN A 69 12.78 -33.97 31.11
CA GLN A 69 12.71 -34.83 32.28
C GLN A 69 14.00 -34.81 33.11
N GLY A 70 13.87 -34.62 34.42
CA GLY A 70 15.01 -34.60 35.34
C GLY A 70 15.81 -33.29 35.38
N ASN A 71 15.35 -32.23 34.71
CA ASN A 71 15.95 -30.91 34.79
C ASN A 71 15.05 -29.89 35.52
N THR A 72 14.54 -28.85 34.85
CA THR A 72 13.72 -27.78 35.45
C THR A 72 12.22 -27.99 35.21
N SER A 73 11.45 -28.11 36.29
CA SER A 73 9.98 -28.19 36.23
C SER A 73 9.37 -26.84 35.82
N PRO A 74 8.27 -26.80 35.05
CA PRO A 74 7.47 -27.93 34.52
C PRO A 74 8.14 -28.66 33.33
N PHE A 75 7.94 -29.98 33.23
CA PHE A 75 8.60 -30.84 32.23
C PHE A 75 7.79 -31.03 30.93
N PHE A 76 7.37 -29.92 30.31
CA PHE A 76 6.46 -29.94 29.15
C PHE A 76 7.13 -30.26 27.80
N VAL A 77 8.47 -30.36 27.74
CA VAL A 77 9.23 -30.80 26.54
C VAL A 77 10.08 -32.03 26.83
N ARG A 78 9.63 -32.88 27.75
CA ARG A 78 10.28 -34.17 28.04
C ARG A 78 10.31 -35.09 26.82
N ARG A 79 11.37 -35.88 26.67
CA ARG A 79 11.66 -36.74 25.50
C ARG A 79 11.28 -38.21 25.68
N ASP A 80 10.93 -38.60 26.89
CA ASP A 80 10.67 -39.98 27.30
C ASP A 80 9.18 -40.36 27.34
N ASP A 81 8.27 -39.40 27.45
CA ASP A 81 6.82 -39.65 27.37
C ASP A 81 6.02 -38.40 27.00
N ILE A 82 5.42 -38.41 25.81
CA ILE A 82 4.62 -37.32 25.26
C ILE A 82 3.32 -37.10 26.03
N ASN A 83 2.75 -38.16 26.61
CA ASN A 83 1.49 -38.08 27.36
C ASN A 83 1.72 -37.36 28.69
N LEU A 84 2.87 -37.59 29.32
CA LEU A 84 3.28 -36.84 30.51
C LEU A 84 3.70 -35.40 30.19
N ALA A 85 4.29 -35.16 29.00
CA ALA A 85 4.62 -33.81 28.53
C ALA A 85 3.35 -32.97 28.35
N TYR A 86 2.34 -33.56 27.71
CA TYR A 86 1.02 -32.98 27.52
C TYR A 86 0.37 -32.60 28.85
N ASN A 87 0.34 -33.52 29.83
CA ASN A 87 -0.22 -33.20 31.16
C ASN A 87 0.52 -32.05 31.87
N ALA A 88 1.82 -31.89 31.63
CA ALA A 88 2.61 -30.81 32.21
C ALA A 88 2.41 -29.45 31.49
N VAL A 89 1.99 -29.44 30.22
CA VAL A 89 1.77 -28.21 29.45
C VAL A 89 0.40 -27.60 29.67
N LEU A 90 -0.64 -28.40 29.94
CA LEU A 90 -2.02 -27.94 30.07
C LEU A 90 -2.21 -26.74 31.02
N PRO A 91 -1.56 -26.66 32.20
CA PRO A 91 -1.71 -25.49 33.09
C PRO A 91 -1.01 -24.22 32.57
N LEU A 92 -0.22 -24.32 31.50
CA LEU A 92 0.61 -23.24 30.96
C LEU A 92 -0.01 -22.62 29.70
N VAL A 93 -1.07 -23.21 29.16
CA VAL A 93 -1.66 -22.86 27.87
C VAL A 93 -3.12 -22.47 28.02
N ASN A 94 -3.53 -21.51 27.20
CA ASN A 94 -4.92 -21.14 26.97
C ASN A 94 -5.16 -21.27 25.46
N LEU A 95 -5.78 -22.35 25.00
CA LEU A 95 -5.99 -22.57 23.56
C LEU A 95 -7.11 -21.70 22.97
N ALA A 96 -8.02 -21.19 23.80
CA ALA A 96 -9.06 -20.25 23.39
C ALA A 96 -8.49 -18.84 23.18
N ASP A 97 -7.47 -18.47 23.96
CA ASP A 97 -6.66 -17.26 23.76
C ASP A 97 -5.16 -17.57 23.89
N PRO A 98 -4.54 -18.08 22.81
CA PRO A 98 -3.13 -18.46 22.80
C PRO A 98 -2.16 -17.37 23.23
N ALA A 99 -2.46 -16.10 22.97
CA ALA A 99 -1.60 -14.97 23.36
C ALA A 99 -1.53 -14.80 24.89
N GLN A 100 -2.59 -15.18 25.61
CA GLN A 100 -2.67 -15.12 27.07
C GLN A 100 -2.12 -16.38 27.76
N SER A 101 -1.57 -17.34 27.02
CA SER A 101 -0.92 -18.52 27.60
C SER A 101 0.26 -18.09 28.48
N LEU A 102 0.38 -18.66 29.68
CA LEU A 102 1.44 -18.34 30.63
C LEU A 102 2.84 -18.52 29.99
N MET A 103 3.02 -19.55 29.17
CA MET A 103 4.29 -19.77 28.47
C MET A 103 4.61 -18.67 27.46
N VAL A 104 3.60 -18.15 26.75
CA VAL A 104 3.74 -17.03 25.80
C VAL A 104 4.12 -15.77 26.56
N GLN A 105 3.38 -15.42 27.61
CA GLN A 105 3.67 -14.25 28.45
C GLN A 105 5.08 -14.31 29.07
N LYS A 106 5.53 -15.50 29.48
CA LYS A 106 6.89 -15.70 30.01
C LYS A 106 7.98 -15.43 28.97
N VAL A 107 7.81 -15.95 27.75
CA VAL A 107 8.79 -15.74 26.66
C VAL A 107 8.76 -14.29 26.17
N ALA A 108 7.57 -13.67 26.09
CA ALA A 108 7.42 -12.24 25.79
C ALA A 108 8.17 -11.36 26.82
N GLY A 109 8.20 -11.78 28.09
CA GLY A 109 8.97 -11.15 29.16
C GLY A 109 10.49 -11.40 29.11
N GLY A 110 11.02 -12.05 28.06
CA GLY A 110 12.45 -12.26 27.84
C GLY A 110 13.01 -13.60 28.30
N HIS A 111 12.17 -14.56 28.66
CA HIS A 111 12.63 -15.87 29.09
C HIS A 111 13.08 -16.74 27.91
N ASN A 112 14.40 -16.85 27.69
CA ASN A 112 15.05 -17.78 26.73
C ASN A 112 14.50 -17.72 25.29
N CYS A 113 14.25 -16.50 24.78
CA CYS A 113 13.96 -16.31 23.36
C CYS A 113 15.18 -16.65 22.50
N TRP A 114 14.99 -17.41 21.42
CA TRP A 114 16.03 -17.82 20.47
C TRP A 114 16.21 -16.86 19.28
N LEU A 115 15.41 -15.78 19.25
CA LEU A 115 15.48 -14.69 18.28
C LEU A 115 15.93 -13.41 18.98
N SER A 116 16.30 -12.37 18.23
CA SER A 116 16.61 -11.06 18.82
C SER A 116 15.37 -10.27 19.25
N SER A 117 14.17 -10.81 19.05
CA SER A 117 12.89 -10.19 19.44
C SER A 117 12.08 -11.14 20.30
N ASN A 118 11.90 -10.79 21.59
CA ASN A 118 11.06 -11.55 22.52
C ASN A 118 9.62 -11.65 22.03
N THR A 119 9.10 -10.57 21.44
CA THR A 119 7.77 -10.53 20.82
C THR A 119 7.67 -11.55 19.69
N ALA A 120 8.69 -11.65 18.82
CA ALA A 120 8.68 -12.63 17.74
C ALA A 120 8.70 -14.08 18.24
N CYS A 121 9.47 -14.39 19.29
CA CYS A 121 9.42 -15.71 19.93
C CYS A 121 8.04 -16.01 20.53
N ALA A 122 7.44 -15.02 21.21
CA ALA A 122 6.11 -15.15 21.81
C ALA A 122 5.03 -15.36 20.74
N ASP A 123 5.04 -14.57 19.67
CA ASP A 123 4.13 -14.68 18.53
C ASP A 123 4.28 -16.04 17.82
N THR A 124 5.50 -16.55 17.68
CA THR A 124 5.76 -17.88 17.09
C THR A 124 5.15 -18.99 17.96
N ILE A 125 5.29 -18.92 19.29
CA ILE A 125 4.65 -19.87 20.21
C ILE A 125 3.13 -19.72 20.17
N THR A 126 2.62 -18.49 20.11
CA THR A 126 1.19 -18.22 19.91
C THR A 126 0.69 -18.90 18.64
N GLN A 127 1.44 -18.85 17.53
CA GLN A 127 1.04 -19.54 16.29
C GLN A 127 1.03 -21.06 16.43
N TRP A 128 2.02 -21.65 17.11
CA TRP A 128 2.03 -23.08 17.43
C TRP A 128 0.83 -23.52 18.27
N LEU A 129 0.46 -22.71 19.27
CA LEU A 129 -0.72 -22.94 20.08
C LEU A 129 -2.02 -22.75 19.29
N ARG A 130 -2.10 -21.77 18.39
CA ARG A 130 -3.24 -21.62 17.46
C ARG A 130 -3.38 -22.82 16.54
N ASN A 131 -2.29 -23.32 15.96
CA ASN A 131 -2.32 -24.50 15.10
C ASN A 131 -2.73 -25.76 15.85
N TRP A 132 -2.32 -25.90 17.12
CA TRP A 132 -2.83 -26.93 18.01
C TRP A 132 -4.35 -26.74 18.27
N GLY A 133 -4.76 -25.55 18.69
CA GLY A 133 -6.15 -25.22 19.04
C GLY A 133 -7.15 -25.30 17.87
N ASN A 134 -6.77 -24.92 16.65
CA ASN A 134 -7.62 -24.95 15.45
C ASN A 134 -7.99 -26.37 14.99
N THR A 135 -7.34 -27.41 15.54
CA THR A 135 -7.70 -28.82 15.28
C THR A 135 -8.65 -29.41 16.34
N THR A 136 -8.92 -28.63 17.38
CA THR A 136 -9.97 -28.86 18.38
C THR A 136 -11.11 -27.89 18.11
N ASP A 137 -12.38 -28.27 18.37
CA ASP A 137 -13.57 -27.39 18.22
C ASP A 137 -13.58 -26.23 19.25
N ALA A 138 -12.45 -25.55 19.45
CA ALA A 138 -12.30 -24.42 20.35
C ALA A 138 -12.89 -23.19 19.68
N GLU A 139 -14.03 -22.72 20.19
CA GLU A 139 -14.55 -21.40 19.86
C GLU A 139 -13.48 -20.34 20.16
N GLN A 140 -13.21 -19.46 19.19
CA GLN A 140 -12.30 -18.34 19.41
C GLN A 140 -12.86 -17.44 20.50
N ALA A 141 -12.03 -17.10 21.49
CA ALA A 141 -12.45 -16.24 22.58
C ALA A 141 -12.85 -14.85 22.07
N ALA A 142 -14.07 -14.41 22.41
CA ALA A 142 -14.50 -13.04 22.20
C ALA A 142 -13.62 -12.07 23.02
N VAL A 143 -13.27 -10.93 22.44
CA VAL A 143 -12.52 -9.88 23.15
C VAL A 143 -13.34 -9.41 24.35
N THR A 144 -12.87 -9.70 25.56
CA THR A 144 -13.56 -9.32 26.79
C THR A 144 -13.16 -7.89 27.18
N LEU A 145 -14.12 -6.97 27.17
CA LEU A 145 -13.87 -5.60 27.62
C LEU A 145 -13.64 -5.55 29.13
N VAL A 146 -12.72 -4.70 29.56
CA VAL A 146 -12.43 -4.41 30.97
C VAL A 146 -12.69 -2.93 31.23
N ALA A 147 -13.23 -2.63 32.40
CA ALA A 147 -13.45 -1.24 32.81
C ALA A 147 -12.10 -0.49 32.85
N PRO A 148 -11.97 0.67 32.18
CA PRO A 148 -10.74 1.44 32.17
C PRO A 148 -10.55 2.22 33.48
N VAL A 149 -9.34 2.74 33.68
CA VAL A 149 -9.06 3.69 34.76
C VAL A 149 -9.78 5.01 34.47
N ILE A 150 -10.58 5.50 35.42
CA ILE A 150 -11.34 6.74 35.27
C ILE A 150 -10.41 7.96 35.41
N ARG A 151 -10.39 8.81 34.37
CA ARG A 151 -9.65 10.09 34.33
C ARG A 151 -10.57 11.23 33.89
N ASP A 152 -10.38 12.41 34.46
CA ASP A 152 -11.04 13.63 33.99
C ASP A 152 -10.20 14.29 32.88
N PRO A 153 -10.81 14.74 31.77
CA PRO A 153 -10.07 15.34 30.66
C PRO A 153 -9.42 16.70 30.99
N GLY A 154 -8.33 17.02 30.30
CA GLY A 154 -7.86 18.41 30.14
C GLY A 154 -6.86 18.92 31.18
N ALA A 155 -5.86 18.10 31.50
CA ALA A 155 -4.65 18.53 32.21
C ALA A 155 -3.38 18.37 31.36
N SER A 156 -3.50 18.42 30.03
CA SER A 156 -2.41 18.14 29.09
C SER A 156 -1.85 19.38 28.40
N LYS A 157 -0.57 19.30 28.05
CA LYS A 157 0.21 20.32 27.32
C LYS A 157 0.47 19.86 25.90
N ALA A 158 0.13 20.71 24.93
CA ALA A 158 0.43 20.46 23.52
C ALA A 158 1.65 21.28 23.07
N LEU A 159 2.55 20.67 22.29
CA LEU A 159 3.64 21.39 21.65
C LEU A 159 3.10 22.53 20.78
N PRO A 160 3.62 23.77 20.89
CA PRO A 160 3.18 24.90 20.08
C PRO A 160 3.40 24.67 18.58
N GLU A 161 2.62 25.31 17.71
CA GLU A 161 2.89 25.23 16.26
C GLU A 161 4.28 25.80 15.89
N SER A 162 4.73 26.81 16.63
CA SER A 162 6.06 27.40 16.43
C SER A 162 7.17 26.49 16.98
N PRO A 163 8.25 26.26 16.21
CA PRO A 163 9.41 25.48 16.67
C PRO A 163 10.29 26.23 17.68
N ALA A 164 9.96 27.47 18.07
CA ALA A 164 10.88 28.36 18.81
C ALA A 164 11.40 27.79 20.15
N LEU A 165 10.53 27.11 20.91
CA LEU A 165 10.95 26.45 22.16
C LEU A 165 11.86 25.25 21.88
N PHE A 166 11.51 24.43 20.89
CA PHE A 166 12.35 23.31 20.45
C PHE A 166 13.71 23.79 19.96
N ALA A 167 13.74 24.87 19.18
CA ALA A 167 14.95 25.50 18.64
C ALA A 167 15.93 25.95 19.74
N THR A 168 15.39 26.39 20.88
CA THR A 168 16.16 26.92 22.00
C THR A 168 16.65 25.80 22.91
N GLU A 169 15.76 24.87 23.25
CA GLU A 169 16.02 23.89 24.32
C GLU A 169 16.59 22.57 23.80
N VAL A 170 15.96 21.94 22.81
CA VAL A 170 16.26 20.56 22.39
C VAL A 170 17.10 20.48 21.11
N TYR A 171 16.83 21.34 20.13
CA TYR A 171 17.50 21.34 18.82
C TYR A 171 19.04 21.42 18.92
N PRO A 172 19.64 22.23 19.80
CA PRO A 172 21.10 22.27 19.94
C PRO A 172 21.69 20.92 20.35
N LEU A 173 21.01 20.18 21.23
CA LEU A 173 21.46 18.87 21.71
C LEU A 173 21.41 17.82 20.59
N VAL A 174 20.29 17.72 19.87
CA VAL A 174 20.15 16.73 18.80
C VAL A 174 21.05 17.03 17.61
N ARG A 175 21.30 18.31 17.29
CA ARG A 175 22.27 18.70 16.25
C ARG A 175 23.72 18.41 16.65
N GLN A 176 24.04 18.53 17.93
CA GLN A 176 25.40 18.27 18.40
C GLN A 176 25.70 16.78 18.50
N TYR A 177 24.78 15.99 19.07
CA TYR A 177 25.08 14.62 19.46
C TYR A 177 24.42 13.55 18.59
N CYS A 178 23.32 13.86 17.90
CA CYS A 178 22.53 12.88 17.15
C CYS A 178 22.67 13.02 15.62
N VAL A 179 23.26 14.11 15.12
CA VAL A 179 23.36 14.42 13.68
C VAL A 179 23.95 13.32 12.83
N ASN A 180 24.98 12.61 13.34
CA ASN A 180 25.72 11.64 12.53
C ASN A 180 24.90 10.41 12.13
N CYS A 181 23.70 10.25 12.68
CA CYS A 181 22.74 9.22 12.29
C CYS A 181 21.35 9.81 11.99
N HIS A 182 20.87 10.77 12.79
CA HIS A 182 19.49 11.29 12.68
C HIS A 182 19.35 12.56 11.82
N ALA A 183 20.29 12.78 10.91
CA ALA A 183 20.18 13.78 9.85
C ALA A 183 20.07 13.08 8.48
N PRO A 184 19.30 13.63 7.52
CA PRO A 184 19.08 13.00 6.23
C PRO A 184 20.36 12.92 5.37
N ASP A 185 21.36 13.74 5.67
CA ASP A 185 22.66 13.82 5.00
C ASP A 185 23.78 13.06 5.74
N ALA A 186 23.43 12.29 6.78
CA ALA A 186 24.39 11.46 7.52
C ALA A 186 24.94 10.28 6.68
N SER A 187 26.19 9.89 6.94
CA SER A 187 26.83 8.75 6.27
C SER A 187 26.12 7.40 6.54
N VAL A 188 25.45 7.30 7.69
CA VAL A 188 24.60 6.17 8.06
C VAL A 188 23.28 6.75 8.59
N ALA A 189 22.50 7.31 7.67
CA ALA A 189 21.23 7.96 8.01
C ALA A 189 20.22 6.96 8.59
N GLN A 190 19.58 7.35 9.70
CA GLN A 190 18.55 6.61 10.41
C GLN A 190 17.38 7.53 10.73
N ALA A 191 16.21 7.20 10.19
CA ALA A 191 14.97 7.86 10.59
C ALA A 191 14.61 7.51 12.06
N PRO A 192 13.88 8.38 12.79
CA PRO A 192 13.38 9.70 12.39
C PRO A 192 14.48 10.78 12.32
N PHE A 193 14.37 11.71 11.36
CA PHE A 193 15.39 12.74 11.10
C PHE A 193 15.24 14.00 11.96
N PHE A 194 15.14 13.82 13.28
CA PHE A 194 14.99 14.93 14.25
C PHE A 194 16.24 15.81 14.41
N ALA A 195 17.36 15.47 13.77
CA ALA A 195 18.59 16.26 13.75
C ALA A 195 18.88 16.89 12.37
N ALA A 196 17.87 17.02 11.51
CA ALA A 196 17.97 17.68 10.21
C ALA A 196 18.46 19.14 10.31
N SER A 197 19.14 19.62 9.25
CA SER A 197 19.62 21.02 9.18
C SER A 197 18.49 22.04 9.04
N ASP A 198 17.35 21.63 8.48
CA ASP A 198 16.11 22.39 8.48
C ASP A 198 15.41 22.19 9.83
N ILE A 199 15.21 23.30 10.56
CA ILE A 199 14.64 23.28 11.90
C ILE A 199 13.15 22.93 11.90
N ASP A 200 12.41 23.28 10.85
CA ASP A 200 10.99 22.95 10.76
C ASP A 200 10.84 21.45 10.51
N ALA A 201 11.64 20.88 9.61
CA ALA A 201 11.69 19.44 9.38
C ALA A 201 12.12 18.65 10.63
N ALA A 202 13.16 19.12 11.32
CA ALA A 202 13.63 18.53 12.58
C ALA A 202 12.58 18.61 13.68
N TYR A 203 11.88 19.74 13.78
CA TYR A 203 10.79 19.93 14.75
C TYR A 203 9.65 18.97 14.47
N GLN A 204 9.15 18.90 13.23
CA GLN A 204 8.07 17.96 12.88
C GLN A 204 8.46 16.50 13.16
N ALA A 205 9.70 16.10 12.86
CA ALA A 205 10.21 14.77 13.18
C ALA A 205 10.35 14.51 14.69
N SER A 206 10.40 15.56 15.52
CA SER A 206 10.56 15.47 16.98
C SER A 206 9.25 15.49 17.76
N ARG A 207 8.14 15.97 17.17
CA ARG A 207 6.88 16.21 17.92
C ARG A 207 6.38 14.96 18.62
N ASN A 208 6.37 13.82 17.93
CA ASN A 208 5.93 12.54 18.48
C ASN A 208 6.97 11.88 19.42
N LEU A 209 8.12 12.52 19.63
CA LEU A 209 9.22 12.05 20.47
C LEU A 209 9.30 12.82 21.80
N ILE A 210 8.52 13.89 21.96
CA ILE A 210 8.53 14.80 23.12
C ILE A 210 7.17 14.74 23.83
N ASN A 211 7.18 14.38 25.11
CA ASN A 211 6.00 14.38 25.98
C ASN A 211 6.13 15.54 26.98
N LEU A 212 5.23 16.53 26.89
CA LEU A 212 5.28 17.70 27.78
C LEU A 212 4.65 17.45 29.15
N ASP A 213 3.70 16.51 29.28
CA ASP A 213 3.05 16.22 30.55
C ASP A 213 3.91 15.35 31.47
N ARG A 214 4.72 14.48 30.86
CA ARG A 214 5.72 13.64 31.51
C ARG A 214 7.04 13.71 30.73
N PRO A 215 7.83 14.80 30.89
CA PRO A 215 9.12 14.98 30.21
C PRO A 215 10.04 13.76 30.27
N GLU A 216 10.04 13.04 31.39
CA GLU A 216 10.83 11.83 31.62
C GLU A 216 10.46 10.65 30.72
N LEU A 217 9.25 10.63 30.15
CA LEU A 217 8.78 9.60 29.23
C LEU A 217 9.03 9.96 27.76
N SER A 218 9.56 11.14 27.47
CA SER A 218 9.91 11.54 26.10
C SER A 218 10.90 10.54 25.49
N ARG A 219 10.69 10.14 24.23
CA ARG A 219 11.56 9.15 23.55
C ARG A 219 13.01 9.61 23.50
N LEU A 220 13.24 10.92 23.34
CA LEU A 220 14.58 11.52 23.36
C LEU A 220 15.29 11.33 24.72
N VAL A 221 14.55 11.29 25.82
CA VAL A 221 15.07 11.08 27.18
C VAL A 221 15.24 9.59 27.47
N ALA A 222 14.20 8.80 27.22
CA ALA A 222 14.17 7.36 27.48
C ALA A 222 15.26 6.60 26.70
N ARG A 223 15.56 7.02 25.46
CA ARG A 223 16.62 6.41 24.66
C ARG A 223 18.01 6.55 25.27
N LEU A 224 18.30 7.70 25.88
CA LEU A 224 19.58 7.92 26.56
C LEU A 224 19.60 7.17 27.90
N GLY A 225 18.58 7.36 28.75
CA GLY A 225 18.63 6.92 30.14
C GLY A 225 18.21 5.46 30.38
N GLY A 226 17.25 4.96 29.60
CA GLY A 226 16.68 3.62 29.76
C GLY A 226 17.20 2.60 28.75
N GLU A 227 17.63 3.05 27.57
CA GLU A 227 18.05 2.17 26.47
C GLU A 227 19.54 2.33 26.12
N PHE A 228 20.25 3.22 26.80
CA PHE A 228 21.70 3.42 26.67
C PHE A 228 22.16 3.68 25.23
N HIS A 229 21.34 4.41 24.46
CA HIS A 229 21.53 4.60 23.04
C HIS A 229 22.55 5.72 22.73
N ASN A 230 23.74 5.34 22.27
CA ASN A 230 24.78 6.24 21.74
C ASN A 230 25.03 7.50 22.59
N CYS A 231 25.09 7.32 23.91
CA CYS A 231 25.39 8.38 24.86
C CYS A 231 26.75 9.01 24.54
N TRP A 232 26.84 10.34 24.61
CA TRP A 232 28.07 11.08 24.33
C TRP A 232 28.98 11.20 25.55
N SER A 233 28.45 10.90 26.75
CA SER A 233 29.22 10.73 27.97
C SER A 233 28.65 9.59 28.83
N ASP A 234 28.20 9.88 30.05
CA ASP A 234 27.45 8.96 30.90
C ASP A 234 25.96 9.05 30.57
N CYS A 235 25.33 7.92 30.26
CA CYS A 235 23.95 7.86 29.80
C CYS A 235 22.94 8.46 30.79
N ALA A 236 23.16 8.32 32.10
CA ALA A 236 22.27 8.91 33.10
C ALA A 236 22.41 10.44 33.12
N SER A 237 23.64 10.95 33.02
CA SER A 237 23.91 12.37 32.87
C SER A 237 23.34 12.95 31.56
N ASP A 238 23.55 12.28 30.43
CA ASP A 238 23.09 12.71 29.12
C ASP A 238 21.55 12.74 29.06
N ALA A 239 20.90 11.73 29.63
CA ALA A 239 19.45 11.69 29.77
C ALA A 239 18.93 12.83 30.67
N ALA A 240 19.65 13.17 31.75
CA ALA A 240 19.29 14.29 32.60
C ALA A 240 19.39 15.64 31.87
N VAL A 241 20.39 15.80 30.98
CA VAL A 241 20.52 17.00 30.12
C VAL A 241 19.35 17.10 29.14
N MET A 242 19.02 16.00 28.46
CA MET A 242 17.87 15.98 27.54
C MET A 242 16.55 16.18 28.28
N LEU A 243 16.39 15.58 29.47
CA LEU A 243 15.22 15.75 30.32
C LEU A 243 15.04 17.22 30.71
N ALA A 244 16.11 17.89 31.15
CA ALA A 244 16.05 19.30 31.51
C ALA A 244 15.59 20.17 30.33
N ALA A 245 16.09 19.90 29.11
CA ALA A 245 15.66 20.61 27.91
C ALA A 245 14.17 20.39 27.61
N VAL A 246 13.66 19.15 27.71
CA VAL A 246 12.24 18.88 27.49
C VAL A 246 11.38 19.49 28.60
N THR A 247 11.83 19.45 29.85
CA THR A 247 11.14 20.09 30.98
C THR A 247 11.05 21.60 30.78
N ALA A 248 12.09 22.26 30.27
CA ALA A 248 12.06 23.68 29.97
C ALA A 248 10.98 24.04 28.92
N ILE A 249 10.83 23.21 27.88
CA ILE A 249 9.72 23.36 26.92
C ILE A 249 8.38 23.16 27.64
N SER A 250 8.24 22.11 28.45
CA SER A 250 7.01 21.84 29.19
C SER A 250 6.62 23.02 30.08
N ASP A 251 7.53 23.55 30.89
CA ASP A 251 7.26 24.64 31.82
C ASP A 251 6.85 25.95 31.11
N ALA A 252 7.34 26.16 29.89
CA ALA A 252 6.98 27.31 29.05
C ALA A 252 5.62 27.14 28.34
N VAL A 253 5.10 25.93 28.22
CA VAL A 253 3.83 25.63 27.55
C VAL A 253 2.69 25.64 28.57
N PRO A 254 1.65 26.49 28.38
CA PRO A 254 0.49 26.49 29.26
C PRO A 254 -0.30 25.20 29.11
N VAL A 255 -0.90 24.74 30.21
CA VAL A 255 -1.86 23.62 30.16
C VAL A 255 -3.07 24.06 29.36
N THR A 256 -3.51 23.22 28.42
CA THR A 256 -4.78 23.44 27.70
C THR A 256 -5.91 23.16 28.69
N ALA A 257 -6.48 24.21 29.27
CA ALA A 257 -7.61 24.07 30.17
C ALA A 257 -8.84 23.56 29.40
N LEU A 258 -9.50 22.54 29.95
CA LEU A 258 -10.77 22.06 29.42
C LEU A 258 -11.80 23.20 29.44
N ASP A 259 -12.48 23.44 28.31
CA ASP A 259 -13.57 24.41 28.27
C ASP A 259 -14.68 23.96 29.25
N PRO A 260 -15.03 24.79 30.26
CA PRO A 260 -16.01 24.42 31.29
C PRO A 260 -17.43 24.24 30.76
N GLN A 261 -17.72 24.64 29.51
CA GLN A 261 -19.01 24.40 28.86
C GLN A 261 -19.11 23.01 28.23
N LEU A 262 -17.99 22.31 28.04
CA LEU A 262 -18.00 20.97 27.49
C LEU A 262 -18.76 20.01 28.42
N VAL A 263 -19.45 19.06 27.79
CA VAL A 263 -20.03 17.89 28.47
C VAL A 263 -19.17 16.69 28.10
N PRO A 264 -18.10 16.38 28.85
CA PRO A 264 -17.16 15.35 28.46
C PRO A 264 -17.49 13.96 29.04
N SER A 265 -17.15 12.92 28.29
CA SER A 265 -16.90 11.59 28.85
C SER A 265 -15.66 11.61 29.74
N LYS A 266 -15.36 10.48 30.39
CA LYS A 266 -14.03 10.28 30.97
C LYS A 266 -12.98 10.11 29.88
N ALA A 267 -11.74 10.48 30.18
CA ALA A 267 -10.60 10.43 29.29
C ALA A 267 -9.93 9.06 29.28
N LEU A 268 -9.34 8.70 28.13
CA LEU A 268 -8.58 7.47 27.90
C LEU A 268 -7.31 7.77 27.10
N ARG A 269 -6.27 6.99 27.35
CA ARG A 269 -5.13 6.84 26.43
C ARG A 269 -5.28 5.58 25.61
N LEU A 270 -4.51 5.46 24.53
CA LEU A 270 -4.51 4.25 23.72
C LEU A 270 -4.14 3.00 24.53
N GLU A 271 -3.23 3.15 25.50
CA GLU A 271 -2.81 2.09 26.44
C GLU A 271 -3.90 1.68 27.46
N ASP A 272 -4.88 2.53 27.72
CA ASP A 272 -6.04 2.19 28.56
C ASP A 272 -7.06 1.32 27.78
N GLY A 273 -6.84 1.14 26.48
CA GLY A 273 -7.67 0.33 25.60
C GLY A 273 -7.46 -1.17 25.74
N VAL A 274 -8.53 -1.92 25.48
CA VAL A 274 -8.44 -3.37 25.38
C VAL A 274 -7.88 -3.73 24.02
N VAL A 275 -6.69 -4.33 23.99
CA VAL A 275 -6.05 -4.77 22.75
C VAL A 275 -6.84 -5.94 22.19
N ALA A 276 -7.38 -5.76 20.99
CA ALA A 276 -7.88 -6.88 20.21
C ALA A 276 -6.67 -7.54 19.55
N SER A 277 -6.18 -8.64 20.11
CA SER A 277 -5.33 -9.52 19.32
C SER A 277 -6.16 -9.97 18.12
N SER A 278 -5.61 -9.85 16.91
CA SER A 278 -6.26 -10.14 15.62
C SER A 278 -6.63 -11.63 15.44
N GLY A 279 -7.31 -12.23 16.41
CA GLY A 279 -8.06 -13.47 16.25
C GLY A 279 -9.20 -13.25 15.26
N GLY A 280 -9.77 -14.33 14.74
CA GLY A 280 -10.80 -14.27 13.70
C GLY A 280 -10.28 -14.47 12.29
N ARG A 281 -8.97 -14.34 12.04
CA ARG A 281 -8.38 -14.61 10.72
C ARG A 281 -8.34 -16.11 10.44
N TYR A 282 -8.58 -16.48 9.20
CA TYR A 282 -8.24 -17.79 8.66
C TYR A 282 -6.73 -17.87 8.42
N GLU A 283 -6.04 -18.65 9.25
CA GLU A 283 -4.57 -18.76 9.26
C GLU A 283 -4.07 -20.19 8.96
N SER A 284 -4.98 -21.13 8.67
CA SER A 284 -4.60 -22.50 8.32
C SER A 284 -3.74 -22.55 7.06
N ASN A 285 -2.83 -23.52 6.99
CA ASN A 285 -1.93 -23.73 5.85
C ASN A 285 -0.98 -22.56 5.57
N GLN A 286 -0.84 -21.63 6.51
CA GLN A 286 0.11 -20.53 6.43
C GLN A 286 1.54 -21.03 6.63
N ILE A 287 2.44 -20.66 5.73
CA ILE A 287 3.83 -21.12 5.68
C ILE A 287 4.85 -19.99 5.77
N ALA A 288 4.41 -18.73 5.68
CA ALA A 288 5.18 -17.55 6.06
C ALA A 288 4.22 -16.47 6.55
N PHE A 289 4.58 -15.76 7.62
CA PHE A 289 3.72 -14.72 8.22
C PHE A 289 4.53 -13.58 8.81
N TYR A 290 4.22 -12.35 8.38
CA TYR A 290 4.87 -11.13 8.83
C TYR A 290 3.79 -10.11 9.19
N GLN A 291 3.74 -9.75 10.47
CA GLN A 291 2.87 -8.69 10.97
C GLN A 291 3.61 -7.37 11.16
N PHE A 292 4.95 -7.36 11.05
CA PHE A 292 5.79 -6.17 11.22
C PHE A 292 5.60 -5.50 12.59
N LYS A 293 5.52 -6.32 13.64
CA LYS A 293 5.35 -5.92 15.05
C LYS A 293 6.62 -5.39 15.70
N GLU A 294 7.77 -5.62 15.07
CA GLU A 294 9.09 -5.36 15.65
C GLU A 294 9.32 -3.86 15.91
N GLY A 295 8.84 -3.01 15.01
CA GLY A 295 8.86 -1.55 15.16
C GLY A 295 10.26 -0.90 15.17
N GLN A 296 11.33 -1.70 15.15
CA GLN A 296 12.72 -1.25 15.16
C GLN A 296 13.67 -2.36 14.68
N GLY A 297 14.93 -1.99 14.43
CA GLY A 297 15.96 -2.91 13.96
C GLY A 297 15.89 -3.13 12.44
N SER A 298 16.69 -4.08 11.94
CA SER A 298 16.86 -4.36 10.51
C SER A 298 16.36 -5.74 10.12
N GLN A 299 15.44 -6.33 10.88
CA GLN A 299 14.90 -7.66 10.60
C GLN A 299 13.40 -7.71 10.91
N ALA A 300 12.62 -8.32 10.02
CA ALA A 300 11.22 -8.69 10.26
C ALA A 300 11.12 -10.22 10.37
N PHE A 301 10.46 -10.72 11.41
CA PHE A 301 10.45 -12.15 11.71
C PHE A 301 9.28 -12.86 11.04
N ASP A 302 9.55 -14.06 10.52
CA ASP A 302 8.52 -14.98 10.07
C ASP A 302 7.95 -15.74 11.26
N THR A 303 6.74 -15.36 11.68
CA THR A 303 6.05 -15.92 12.85
C THR A 303 5.00 -16.97 12.47
N SER A 304 5.05 -17.52 11.24
CA SER A 304 4.13 -18.59 10.80
C SER A 304 4.23 -19.89 11.59
N GLY A 305 5.32 -20.07 12.34
CA GLY A 305 5.61 -21.29 13.06
C GLY A 305 6.11 -22.44 12.18
N VAL A 306 6.39 -22.18 10.89
CA VAL A 306 6.92 -23.17 9.95
C VAL A 306 8.42 -22.95 9.72
N GLU A 307 9.22 -23.96 9.99
CA GLU A 307 10.68 -23.91 9.86
C GLU A 307 11.18 -24.38 8.48
N PRO A 308 12.35 -23.89 8.01
CA PRO A 308 13.12 -22.76 8.55
C PRO A 308 12.35 -21.43 8.42
N ALA A 309 12.33 -20.62 9.50
CA ALA A 309 11.71 -19.30 9.47
C ALA A 309 12.36 -18.41 8.40
N ALA A 310 11.56 -17.83 7.49
CA ALA A 310 12.04 -17.00 6.39
C ALA A 310 12.26 -15.53 6.79
N ASN A 311 12.90 -15.28 7.93
CA ASN A 311 13.13 -13.93 8.46
C ASN A 311 13.74 -13.00 7.40
N LEU A 312 13.15 -11.80 7.26
CA LEU A 312 13.52 -10.82 6.25
C LEU A 312 14.54 -9.84 6.82
N ASN A 313 15.71 -9.74 6.20
CA ASN A 313 16.67 -8.68 6.50
C ASN A 313 16.31 -7.43 5.68
N LEU A 314 16.27 -6.27 6.36
CA LEU A 314 15.90 -4.99 5.78
C LEU A 314 17.16 -4.28 5.26
N GLN A 315 17.13 -3.85 4.01
CA GLN A 315 18.24 -3.17 3.33
C GLN A 315 17.75 -1.92 2.60
N GLY A 316 18.54 -0.85 2.62
CA GLY A 316 18.17 0.45 2.03
C GLY A 316 17.43 1.36 3.02
N ASP A 317 16.66 2.30 2.47
CA ASP A 317 15.77 3.23 3.15
C ASP A 317 14.38 2.62 3.40
N PHE A 318 14.17 2.27 4.67
CA PHE A 318 12.91 1.79 5.22
C PHE A 318 12.58 2.54 6.53
N ALA A 319 11.30 2.58 6.87
CA ALA A 319 10.84 3.07 8.15
C ALA A 319 9.82 2.11 8.76
N TRP A 320 9.93 1.86 10.06
CA TRP A 320 8.90 1.13 10.79
C TRP A 320 7.68 2.03 11.00
N LEU A 321 6.49 1.46 10.85
CA LEU A 321 5.23 2.15 11.14
C LEU A 321 4.79 1.89 12.56
N THR A 322 4.30 2.93 13.22
CA THR A 322 3.64 2.83 14.52
C THR A 322 2.29 2.12 14.32
N GLY A 323 1.97 1.15 15.18
CA GLY A 323 0.78 0.30 15.00
C GLY A 323 0.95 -0.90 14.06
N TRP A 324 2.21 -1.29 13.81
CA TRP A 324 2.68 -2.40 12.96
C TRP A 324 2.72 -2.06 11.48
N GLY A 325 3.86 -2.35 10.85
CA GLY A 325 4.07 -2.16 9.42
C GLY A 325 5.50 -1.75 9.07
N LEU A 326 5.81 -1.88 7.78
CA LEU A 326 7.08 -1.52 7.18
C LEU A 326 6.83 -0.61 5.98
N GLN A 327 7.34 0.61 6.03
CA GLN A 327 7.41 1.54 4.90
C GLN A 327 8.73 1.34 4.16
N ILE A 328 8.65 1.29 2.83
CA ILE A 328 9.76 1.12 1.90
C ILE A 328 9.80 2.34 0.99
N ASN A 329 10.88 3.14 1.09
CA ASN A 329 11.09 4.31 0.24
C ASN A 329 12.06 3.99 -0.90
N SER A 330 13.19 3.35 -0.57
CA SER A 330 14.11 2.78 -1.56
C SER A 330 14.89 1.64 -0.91
N GLY A 331 14.81 0.42 -1.42
CA GLY A 331 15.39 -0.75 -0.75
C GLY A 331 14.53 -1.99 -0.87
N ARG A 332 14.86 -3.00 -0.05
CA ARG A 332 14.15 -4.28 -0.02
C ARG A 332 14.25 -4.96 1.34
N ALA A 333 13.23 -5.74 1.67
CA ALA A 333 13.29 -6.74 2.74
C ALA A 333 13.51 -8.11 2.10
N GLN A 334 14.51 -8.88 2.54
CA GLN A 334 14.91 -10.12 1.86
C GLN A 334 15.22 -11.25 2.84
N ALA A 335 14.61 -12.42 2.62
CA ALA A 335 14.95 -13.67 3.31
C ALA A 335 16.20 -14.34 2.71
N SER A 336 16.81 -15.28 3.44
CA SER A 336 17.86 -16.12 2.84
C SER A 336 17.25 -17.11 1.84
N THR A 337 17.99 -17.47 0.80
CA THR A 337 17.56 -18.47 -0.19
C THR A 337 17.25 -19.81 0.47
N GLN A 338 18.10 -20.24 1.42
CA GLN A 338 17.90 -21.47 2.17
C GLN A 338 16.59 -21.48 2.98
N SER A 339 16.26 -20.36 3.64
CA SER A 339 14.99 -20.26 4.37
C SER A 339 13.78 -20.14 3.44
N SER A 340 13.94 -19.50 2.27
CA SER A 340 12.88 -19.36 1.27
C SER A 340 12.57 -20.66 0.51
N ALA A 341 13.51 -21.60 0.44
CA ALA A 341 13.33 -22.91 -0.22
C ALA A 341 12.08 -23.67 0.28
N LYS A 342 11.66 -23.46 1.53
CA LYS A 342 10.42 -24.05 2.07
C LYS A 342 9.18 -23.67 1.25
N LEU A 343 9.14 -22.46 0.68
CA LEU A 343 8.03 -22.01 -0.14
C LEU A 343 7.91 -22.88 -1.40
N ALA A 344 9.03 -23.13 -2.08
CA ALA A 344 9.03 -24.00 -3.27
C ALA A 344 8.64 -25.43 -2.93
N SER A 345 9.12 -25.99 -1.82
CA SER A 345 8.77 -27.33 -1.39
C SER A 345 7.28 -27.46 -1.01
N LEU A 346 6.76 -26.55 -0.20
CA LEU A 346 5.42 -26.67 0.38
C LEU A 346 4.31 -26.30 -0.61
N ILE A 347 4.53 -25.29 -1.45
CA ILE A 347 3.60 -24.93 -2.54
C ILE A 347 3.71 -25.93 -3.68
N GLY A 348 4.92 -26.39 -4.03
CA GLY A 348 5.11 -27.42 -5.05
C GLY A 348 4.41 -28.74 -4.72
N ALA A 349 4.32 -29.09 -3.43
CA ALA A 349 3.63 -30.30 -2.97
C ALA A 349 2.10 -30.25 -3.13
N THR A 350 1.51 -29.05 -3.14
CA THR A 350 0.05 -28.86 -3.27
C THR A 350 -0.35 -28.40 -4.67
N GLY A 351 0.54 -27.71 -5.39
CA GLY A 351 0.22 -27.02 -6.63
C GLY A 351 -0.66 -25.78 -6.44
N GLU A 352 -0.91 -25.40 -5.18
CA GLU A 352 -1.81 -24.33 -4.77
C GLU A 352 -1.07 -23.29 -3.93
N MET A 353 -1.49 -22.03 -4.03
CA MET A 353 -0.89 -20.94 -3.28
C MET A 353 -1.90 -19.82 -3.02
N THR A 354 -1.73 -19.14 -1.89
CA THR A 354 -2.28 -17.79 -1.66
C THR A 354 -1.19 -16.88 -1.12
N VAL A 355 -1.06 -15.69 -1.68
CA VAL A 355 -0.27 -14.59 -1.11
C VAL A 355 -1.24 -13.48 -0.75
N GLU A 356 -1.36 -13.21 0.55
CA GLU A 356 -2.21 -12.18 1.12
C GLU A 356 -1.35 -11.06 1.69
N ALA A 357 -1.68 -9.81 1.36
CA ALA A 357 -0.98 -8.66 1.85
C ALA A 357 -1.92 -7.49 2.19
N TRP A 358 -1.54 -6.70 3.17
CA TRP A 358 -2.13 -5.38 3.42
C TRP A 358 -1.12 -4.32 3.05
N VAL A 359 -1.41 -3.51 2.02
CA VAL A 359 -0.45 -2.59 1.40
C VAL A 359 -1.01 -1.18 1.25
N ILE A 360 -0.13 -0.19 1.29
CA ILE A 360 -0.42 1.21 0.95
C ILE A 360 0.61 1.60 -0.12
N PRO A 361 0.28 1.55 -1.42
CA PRO A 361 1.14 2.09 -2.47
C PRO A 361 1.45 3.57 -2.21
N ALA A 362 2.71 3.99 -2.40
CA ALA A 362 3.09 5.40 -2.22
C ALA A 362 2.38 6.33 -3.22
N ASN A 363 2.06 5.81 -4.41
CA ASN A 363 1.28 6.45 -5.45
C ASN A 363 0.73 5.40 -6.43
N VAL A 364 -0.13 5.85 -7.34
CA VAL A 364 -0.80 5.03 -8.37
C VAL A 364 -0.12 5.10 -9.74
N VAL A 365 1.09 5.66 -9.85
CA VAL A 365 1.80 5.90 -11.12
C VAL A 365 3.15 5.20 -11.18
N GLN A 366 3.42 4.24 -10.28
CA GLN A 366 4.64 3.45 -10.32
C GLN A 366 4.65 2.57 -11.57
N GLU A 367 5.64 2.78 -12.44
CA GLU A 367 5.82 1.99 -13.66
C GLU A 367 6.23 0.56 -13.30
N GLY A 368 5.66 -0.41 -14.01
CA GLY A 368 5.61 -1.78 -13.50
C GLY A 368 6.02 -2.91 -14.44
N PRO A 369 5.98 -4.15 -13.93
CA PRO A 369 5.54 -4.49 -12.56
C PRO A 369 6.61 -4.16 -11.51
N ALA A 370 6.36 -3.14 -10.69
CA ALA A 370 7.14 -2.81 -9.49
C ALA A 370 6.84 -3.87 -8.42
N ALA A 371 7.85 -4.48 -7.82
CA ALA A 371 7.69 -5.69 -7.03
C ALA A 371 7.28 -5.38 -5.58
N ILE A 372 6.00 -5.62 -5.26
CA ILE A 372 5.48 -5.52 -3.89
C ILE A 372 6.02 -6.69 -3.08
N ILE A 373 5.77 -7.92 -3.54
CA ILE A 373 6.27 -9.18 -2.97
C ILE A 373 6.73 -10.07 -4.13
N SER A 374 7.96 -10.57 -4.07
CA SER A 374 8.53 -11.43 -5.11
C SER A 374 9.29 -12.62 -4.52
N TYR A 375 9.11 -13.81 -5.09
CA TYR A 375 9.96 -14.97 -4.83
C TYR A 375 10.76 -15.24 -6.12
N ALA A 376 11.94 -14.64 -6.21
CA ALA A 376 12.67 -14.52 -7.46
C ALA A 376 14.19 -14.57 -7.29
N GLY A 377 14.88 -14.86 -8.39
CA GLY A 377 16.33 -14.71 -8.52
C GLY A 377 16.73 -13.45 -9.31
N SER A 378 15.87 -12.95 -10.21
CA SER A 378 16.08 -11.73 -11.01
C SER A 378 14.80 -11.30 -11.73
N ALA A 379 14.83 -10.15 -12.41
CA ALA A 379 13.74 -9.68 -13.26
C ALA A 379 13.36 -10.59 -14.44
N ILE A 380 14.18 -11.58 -14.78
CA ILE A 380 13.88 -12.54 -15.86
C ILE A 380 13.69 -13.97 -15.35
N SER A 381 13.79 -14.20 -14.04
CA SER A 381 13.69 -15.52 -13.44
C SER A 381 13.08 -15.45 -12.05
N ARG A 382 11.81 -15.89 -11.96
CA ARG A 382 11.01 -15.87 -10.73
C ARG A 382 10.10 -17.07 -10.61
N ASN A 383 9.68 -17.38 -9.39
CA ASN A 383 8.56 -18.30 -9.14
C ASN A 383 7.24 -17.53 -9.12
N PHE A 384 7.16 -16.41 -8.39
CA PHE A 384 6.03 -15.49 -8.46
C PHE A 384 6.42 -14.05 -8.11
N THR A 385 5.58 -13.10 -8.54
CA THR A 385 5.59 -11.70 -8.10
C THR A 385 4.15 -11.19 -7.98
N LEU A 386 3.79 -10.60 -6.84
CA LEU A 386 2.72 -9.61 -6.74
C LEU A 386 3.35 -8.23 -6.99
N GLY A 387 2.91 -7.57 -8.05
CA GLY A 387 3.46 -6.29 -8.50
C GLY A 387 2.40 -5.21 -8.70
N GLN A 388 2.88 -4.01 -8.99
CA GLN A 388 2.08 -2.86 -9.39
C GLN A 388 2.54 -2.36 -10.76
N SER A 389 1.58 -2.08 -11.65
CA SER A 389 1.78 -1.28 -12.86
C SER A 389 0.72 -0.19 -12.88
N GLN A 390 1.11 1.04 -12.52
CA GLN A 390 0.20 2.18 -12.38
C GLN A 390 -0.99 1.83 -11.45
N TYR A 391 -2.22 1.83 -11.99
CA TYR A 391 -3.46 1.53 -11.27
C TYR A 391 -3.80 0.03 -11.18
N ASN A 392 -2.90 -0.84 -11.64
CA ASN A 392 -3.14 -2.28 -11.67
C ASN A 392 -2.29 -3.03 -10.65
N TYR A 393 -2.89 -4.09 -10.10
CA TYR A 393 -2.14 -5.18 -9.48
C TYR A 393 -1.80 -6.22 -10.53
N ASP A 394 -0.54 -6.67 -10.52
CA ASP A 394 -0.02 -7.68 -11.43
C ASP A 394 0.35 -8.95 -10.67
N PHE A 395 -0.02 -10.09 -11.23
CA PHE A 395 0.39 -11.41 -10.77
C PHE A 395 1.22 -12.10 -11.85
N LEU A 396 2.54 -12.17 -11.61
CA LEU A 396 3.46 -12.96 -12.41
C LEU A 396 3.67 -14.29 -11.70
N LEU A 397 3.52 -15.40 -12.41
CA LEU A 397 3.68 -16.74 -11.86
C LEU A 397 4.37 -17.61 -12.90
N ARG A 398 5.43 -18.32 -12.49
CA ARG A 398 6.00 -19.40 -13.30
C ARG A 398 5.12 -20.64 -13.20
N SER A 399 4.54 -21.03 -14.32
CA SER A 399 3.62 -22.16 -14.47
C SER A 399 3.84 -22.85 -15.81
N ALA A 400 3.07 -23.89 -16.09
CA ALA A 400 3.07 -24.54 -17.40
C ALA A 400 2.58 -23.64 -18.55
N SER A 401 1.95 -22.49 -18.25
CA SER A 401 1.39 -21.55 -19.23
C SER A 401 2.20 -20.26 -19.37
N SER A 402 3.31 -20.11 -18.65
CA SER A 402 4.16 -18.91 -18.65
C SER A 402 5.64 -19.26 -18.80
N ASP A 403 6.46 -18.24 -19.08
CA ASP A 403 7.91 -18.40 -19.13
C ASP A 403 8.58 -18.36 -17.74
N PHE A 404 9.91 -18.42 -17.71
CA PHE A 404 10.68 -18.36 -16.45
C PHE A 404 10.55 -17.02 -15.71
N ALA A 405 10.13 -15.95 -16.40
CA ALA A 405 9.83 -14.65 -15.81
C ALA A 405 8.36 -14.54 -15.38
N GLY A 406 7.56 -15.60 -15.50
CA GLY A 406 6.14 -15.59 -15.16
C GLY A 406 5.29 -14.74 -16.11
N ILE A 407 5.73 -14.59 -17.37
CA ILE A 407 5.03 -13.84 -18.42
C ILE A 407 4.22 -14.82 -19.28
N PRO A 408 2.97 -14.47 -19.68
CA PRO A 408 2.27 -13.21 -19.40
C PRO A 408 1.81 -13.06 -17.95
N ALA A 409 1.80 -11.82 -17.45
CA ALA A 409 1.20 -11.49 -16.16
C ALA A 409 -0.33 -11.55 -16.23
N LEU A 410 -0.98 -11.98 -15.16
CA LEU A 410 -2.39 -11.69 -14.93
C LEU A 410 -2.49 -10.32 -14.26
N SER A 411 -3.17 -9.37 -14.87
CA SER A 411 -3.32 -8.01 -14.33
C SER A 411 -4.79 -7.64 -14.17
N THR A 412 -5.11 -6.82 -13.17
CA THR A 412 -6.43 -6.19 -13.07
C THR A 412 -6.71 -5.32 -14.30
N ALA A 413 -7.97 -5.06 -14.62
CA ALA A 413 -8.31 -4.29 -15.82
C ALA A 413 -8.01 -2.80 -15.63
N ASP A 414 -7.32 -2.19 -16.62
CA ASP A 414 -6.94 -0.76 -16.62
C ASP A 414 -8.11 0.18 -16.27
N ALA A 415 -9.32 -0.14 -16.75
CA ALA A 415 -10.50 0.70 -16.61
C ALA A 415 -11.10 0.71 -15.20
N ASP A 416 -10.77 -0.30 -14.37
CA ASP A 416 -11.35 -0.44 -13.03
C ASP A 416 -10.54 0.34 -11.99
N GLU A 417 -9.30 0.74 -12.32
CA GLU A 417 -8.38 1.49 -11.46
C GLU A 417 -8.33 0.93 -10.03
N LEU A 418 -8.30 -0.40 -9.87
CA LEU A 418 -8.50 -1.04 -8.56
C LEU A 418 -7.41 -0.70 -7.54
N LEU A 419 -6.16 -0.49 -7.97
CA LEU A 419 -5.09 -0.07 -7.09
C LEU A 419 -5.23 1.41 -6.74
N GLN A 420 -5.23 1.70 -5.44
CA GLN A 420 -5.35 3.04 -4.90
C GLN A 420 -4.21 3.32 -3.92
N ALA A 421 -3.82 4.59 -3.76
CA ALA A 421 -2.81 5.02 -2.79
C ALA A 421 -3.39 5.11 -1.35
N SER A 422 -4.15 4.09 -0.96
CA SER A 422 -4.75 3.93 0.37
C SER A 422 -4.50 2.51 0.88
N LEU A 423 -4.82 2.23 2.15
CA LEU A 423 -4.65 0.89 2.70
C LEU A 423 -5.62 -0.09 2.01
N GLN A 424 -5.04 -1.06 1.30
CA GLN A 424 -5.77 -2.08 0.56
C GLN A 424 -5.35 -3.47 1.01
N HIS A 425 -6.34 -4.37 1.06
CA HIS A 425 -6.12 -5.79 1.21
C HIS A 425 -6.03 -6.42 -0.18
N VAL A 426 -4.90 -7.04 -0.50
CA VAL A 426 -4.66 -7.62 -1.82
C VAL A 426 -4.32 -9.08 -1.65
N VAL A 427 -5.02 -9.94 -2.38
CA VAL A 427 -4.80 -11.39 -2.33
C VAL A 427 -4.67 -11.92 -3.74
N ILE A 428 -3.60 -12.69 -3.99
CA ILE A 428 -3.46 -13.49 -5.21
C ILE A 428 -3.57 -14.96 -4.86
N THR A 429 -4.35 -15.71 -5.64
CA THR A 429 -4.51 -17.15 -5.46
C THR A 429 -4.13 -17.89 -6.73
N GLN A 430 -3.58 -19.09 -6.57
CA GLN A 430 -3.30 -20.03 -7.64
C GLN A 430 -3.92 -21.37 -7.24
N ASP A 431 -4.82 -21.86 -8.08
CA ASP A 431 -5.45 -23.17 -7.99
C ASP A 431 -5.25 -23.90 -9.33
N PRO A 432 -4.77 -25.15 -9.35
CA PRO A 432 -4.52 -25.88 -10.59
C PRO A 432 -5.78 -26.22 -11.39
N VAL A 433 -6.97 -26.14 -10.77
CA VAL A 433 -8.29 -26.39 -11.36
C VAL A 433 -9.00 -25.09 -11.70
N ASN A 434 -8.96 -24.10 -10.80
CA ASN A 434 -9.68 -22.83 -10.95
C ASN A 434 -8.83 -21.69 -11.53
N GLY A 435 -7.53 -21.89 -11.70
CA GLY A 435 -6.61 -20.90 -12.24
C GLY A 435 -6.19 -19.82 -11.23
N GLN A 436 -5.56 -18.78 -11.76
CA GLN A 436 -5.10 -17.63 -10.98
C GLN A 436 -6.23 -16.64 -10.74
N ARG A 437 -6.24 -15.96 -9.59
CA ARG A 437 -7.17 -14.86 -9.30
C ARG A 437 -6.49 -13.74 -8.53
N ILE A 438 -7.05 -12.53 -8.65
CA ILE A 438 -6.65 -11.36 -7.88
C ILE A 438 -7.88 -10.84 -7.13
N TYR A 439 -7.74 -10.59 -5.84
CA TYR A 439 -8.75 -10.00 -4.99
C TYR A 439 -8.24 -8.69 -4.41
N VAL A 440 -9.11 -7.68 -4.34
CA VAL A 440 -8.84 -6.37 -3.73
C VAL A 440 -9.95 -6.05 -2.74
N ASN A 441 -9.59 -5.74 -1.50
CA ASN A 441 -10.50 -5.43 -0.39
C ASN A 441 -11.55 -6.52 -0.15
N GLY A 442 -11.09 -7.79 -0.13
CA GLY A 442 -11.95 -8.96 0.07
C GLY A 442 -12.84 -9.32 -1.12
N GLN A 443 -12.81 -8.57 -2.22
CA GLN A 443 -13.64 -8.79 -3.41
C GLN A 443 -12.81 -9.36 -4.57
N ASP A 444 -13.39 -10.28 -5.34
CA ASP A 444 -12.77 -10.79 -6.57
C ASP A 444 -12.74 -9.66 -7.61
N SER A 445 -11.56 -9.38 -8.18
CA SER A 445 -11.39 -8.36 -9.23
C SER A 445 -12.05 -8.76 -10.56
N GLY A 446 -12.46 -10.03 -10.70
CA GLY A 446 -13.06 -10.57 -11.92
C GLY A 446 -12.03 -11.02 -12.96
N VAL A 447 -10.72 -10.82 -12.72
CA VAL A 447 -9.68 -11.36 -13.59
C VAL A 447 -9.30 -12.78 -13.17
N GLN A 448 -9.25 -13.67 -14.17
CA GLN A 448 -8.96 -15.08 -13.96
C GLN A 448 -7.93 -15.55 -15.00
N GLY A 449 -6.85 -16.16 -14.52
CA GLY A 449 -5.88 -16.84 -15.38
C GLY A 449 -6.35 -18.25 -15.74
N GLU A 450 -5.87 -18.76 -16.87
CA GLU A 450 -6.16 -20.13 -17.30
C GLU A 450 -5.65 -21.16 -16.27
N PRO A 451 -6.39 -22.25 -16.00
CA PRO A 451 -5.92 -23.34 -15.15
C PRO A 451 -4.59 -23.89 -15.66
N ALA A 452 -3.56 -23.79 -14.82
CA ALA A 452 -2.22 -24.25 -15.14
C ALA A 452 -1.56 -24.84 -13.90
N ALA A 453 -0.78 -25.90 -14.09
CA ALA A 453 0.04 -26.44 -13.02
C ALA A 453 1.24 -25.51 -12.76
N ILE A 454 1.57 -25.30 -11.49
CA ILE A 454 2.88 -24.80 -11.10
C ILE A 454 3.94 -25.76 -11.64
N SER A 455 4.98 -25.23 -12.30
CA SER A 455 6.04 -26.06 -12.86
C SER A 455 7.39 -25.35 -12.82
N ASN A 456 8.47 -26.14 -12.73
CA ASN A 456 9.86 -25.66 -12.78
C ASN A 456 10.18 -24.53 -11.80
N TRP A 457 9.59 -24.57 -10.60
CA TRP A 457 9.95 -23.66 -9.53
C TRP A 457 11.38 -23.93 -9.06
N ASP A 458 12.10 -22.85 -8.79
CA ASP A 458 13.48 -22.88 -8.35
C ASP A 458 13.54 -22.62 -6.84
N ASP A 459 14.15 -23.51 -6.08
CA ASP A 459 14.28 -23.41 -4.63
C ASP A 459 15.50 -22.59 -4.18
N SER A 460 16.33 -22.12 -5.12
CA SER A 460 17.48 -21.25 -4.86
C SER A 460 17.15 -19.76 -4.81
N PHE A 461 15.89 -19.38 -5.02
CA PHE A 461 15.44 -17.98 -4.99
C PHE A 461 15.23 -17.47 -3.56
N ALA A 462 15.09 -16.16 -3.41
CA ALA A 462 14.80 -15.51 -2.13
C ALA A 462 13.41 -14.85 -2.15
N LEU A 463 12.70 -14.94 -1.02
CA LEU A 463 11.51 -14.12 -0.78
C LEU A 463 11.95 -12.68 -0.51
N MET A 464 11.35 -11.73 -1.23
CA MET A 464 11.68 -10.31 -1.19
C MET A 464 10.43 -9.44 -1.18
N LEU A 465 10.50 -8.30 -0.50
CA LEU A 465 9.47 -7.26 -0.48
C LEU A 465 10.07 -5.93 -0.91
N GLY A 466 9.31 -5.15 -1.69
CA GLY A 466 9.67 -3.80 -2.13
C GLY A 466 10.67 -3.71 -3.29
N ASN A 467 11.29 -4.82 -3.69
CA ASN A 467 12.13 -4.89 -4.90
C ASN A 467 12.40 -6.37 -5.28
N GLU A 468 13.17 -6.59 -6.34
CA GLU A 468 13.79 -7.86 -6.69
C GLU A 468 15.31 -7.83 -6.48
N ALA A 469 15.97 -8.98 -6.65
CA ALA A 469 17.38 -9.17 -6.29
C ALA A 469 18.35 -8.24 -7.03
N ASP A 470 18.03 -7.88 -8.27
CA ASP A 470 18.84 -6.96 -9.10
C ASP A 470 18.48 -5.48 -8.89
N GLY A 471 17.52 -5.17 -8.01
CA GLY A 471 17.08 -3.81 -7.72
C GLY A 471 16.25 -3.14 -8.81
N SER A 472 15.93 -3.85 -9.90
CA SER A 472 15.35 -3.26 -11.12
C SER A 472 13.86 -2.94 -11.04
N ARG A 473 13.18 -3.36 -9.97
CA ARG A 473 11.71 -3.29 -9.82
C ARG A 473 11.32 -2.69 -8.47
N GLN A 474 11.94 -1.57 -8.12
CA GLN A 474 11.65 -0.87 -6.87
C GLN A 474 10.16 -0.54 -6.77
N TRP A 475 9.53 -1.02 -5.71
CA TRP A 475 8.22 -0.57 -5.26
C TRP A 475 8.37 0.31 -4.04
N GLN A 476 7.54 1.35 -3.99
CA GLN A 476 7.48 2.32 -2.89
C GLN A 476 6.10 2.25 -2.24
N GLY A 477 6.07 2.22 -0.92
CA GLY A 477 4.81 2.13 -0.17
C GLY A 477 5.01 1.48 1.19
N SER A 478 3.91 1.09 1.81
CA SER A 478 3.91 0.44 3.12
C SER A 478 3.26 -0.93 3.07
N ILE A 479 3.77 -1.87 3.85
CA ILE A 479 3.21 -3.21 4.02
C ILE A 479 2.90 -3.40 5.50
N ARG A 480 1.65 -3.68 5.83
CA ARG A 480 1.19 -3.90 7.22
C ARG A 480 1.06 -5.37 7.59
N LEU A 481 0.93 -6.25 6.59
CA LEU A 481 0.89 -7.70 6.77
C LEU A 481 1.28 -8.40 5.47
N LEU A 482 1.98 -9.52 5.60
CA LEU A 482 2.21 -10.51 4.54
C LEU A 482 1.93 -11.91 5.11
N ALA A 483 1.05 -12.66 4.45
CA ALA A 483 0.80 -14.07 4.71
C ALA A 483 0.94 -14.87 3.41
N ILE A 484 1.64 -16.01 3.46
CA ILE A 484 1.73 -16.95 2.35
C ILE A 484 1.17 -18.29 2.81
N HIS A 485 0.21 -18.83 2.07
CA HIS A 485 -0.40 -20.14 2.30
C HIS A 485 -0.03 -21.10 1.17
N ASN A 486 0.11 -22.39 1.49
CA ASN A 486 0.28 -23.44 0.48
C ASN A 486 -1.05 -24.05 -0.02
N ARG A 487 -2.14 -23.31 0.15
CA ARG A 487 -3.48 -23.63 -0.37
C ARG A 487 -4.10 -22.38 -1.00
N ALA A 488 -5.03 -22.57 -1.93
CA ALA A 488 -5.85 -21.48 -2.43
C ALA A 488 -6.95 -21.18 -1.40
N LEU A 489 -6.95 -19.97 -0.83
CA LEU A 489 -8.02 -19.53 0.05
C LEU A 489 -9.32 -19.33 -0.75
N THR A 490 -10.45 -19.68 -0.13
CA THR A 490 -11.77 -19.43 -0.74
C THR A 490 -12.14 -17.96 -0.62
N SER A 491 -13.08 -17.48 -1.45
CA SER A 491 -13.57 -16.11 -1.38
C SER A 491 -14.14 -15.76 0.00
N GLU A 492 -14.78 -16.71 0.69
CA GLU A 492 -15.30 -16.52 2.05
C GLU A 492 -14.19 -16.35 3.08
N GLN A 493 -13.11 -17.14 2.97
CA GLN A 493 -11.93 -17.00 3.84
C GLN A 493 -11.20 -15.68 3.59
N ILE A 494 -11.11 -15.24 2.34
CA ILE A 494 -10.53 -13.95 1.96
C ILE A 494 -11.38 -12.80 2.50
N ALA A 495 -12.71 -12.85 2.36
CA ALA A 495 -13.63 -11.86 2.91
C ALA A 495 -13.60 -11.83 4.45
N GLN A 496 -13.46 -12.99 5.10
CA GLN A 496 -13.25 -13.10 6.55
C GLN A 496 -11.94 -12.41 6.95
N ASN A 497 -10.82 -12.70 6.29
CA ASN A 497 -9.55 -12.05 6.61
C ASN A 497 -9.57 -10.54 6.36
N PHE A 498 -10.31 -10.09 5.34
CA PHE A 498 -10.53 -8.67 5.06
C PHE A 498 -11.30 -7.99 6.19
N SER A 499 -12.42 -8.57 6.65
CA SER A 499 -13.28 -7.97 7.66
C SER A 499 -12.61 -7.84 9.02
N ILE A 500 -11.69 -8.75 9.36
CA ILE A 500 -10.88 -8.66 10.58
C ILE A 500 -9.87 -7.50 10.50
N GLY A 501 -9.36 -7.18 9.31
CA GLY A 501 -8.42 -6.09 9.10
C GLY A 501 -6.97 -6.44 9.45
N VAL A 502 -6.17 -5.40 9.67
CA VAL A 502 -4.72 -5.48 9.98
C VAL A 502 -4.31 -4.42 11.03
N GLY A 503 -3.15 -4.65 11.65
CA GLY A 503 -2.53 -3.73 12.60
C GLY A 503 -3.04 -3.94 14.02
N GLN A 504 -2.49 -3.15 14.95
CA GLN A 504 -2.93 -3.18 16.33
C GLN A 504 -4.24 -2.40 16.49
N LYS A 505 -5.30 -3.10 16.91
CA LYS A 505 -6.61 -2.52 17.23
C LYS A 505 -6.80 -2.44 18.75
N PHE A 506 -7.40 -1.34 19.18
CA PHE A 506 -7.73 -1.04 20.57
C PHE A 506 -9.22 -0.73 20.65
N TYR A 507 -9.92 -1.35 21.60
CA TYR A 507 -11.25 -0.90 21.99
C TYR A 507 -11.09 0.12 23.12
N LEU A 508 -11.51 1.37 22.87
CA LEU A 508 -11.48 2.46 23.84
C LEU A 508 -12.87 2.71 24.44
N PRO A 509 -13.16 2.21 25.65
CA PRO A 509 -14.46 2.37 26.31
C PRO A 509 -14.57 3.71 27.06
N PHE A 510 -15.03 4.77 26.38
CA PHE A 510 -15.21 6.09 27.00
C PHE A 510 -16.35 6.05 28.02
N ALA A 511 -16.03 6.24 29.30
CA ALA A 511 -17.03 6.15 30.36
C ALA A 511 -18.00 7.35 30.31
N ILE A 512 -19.29 7.04 30.25
CA ILE A 512 -20.39 8.02 30.20
C ILE A 512 -21.39 7.84 31.34
N GLY A 513 -21.18 6.88 32.25
CA GLY A 513 -22.16 6.54 33.29
C GLY A 513 -22.55 7.73 34.19
N HIS A 514 -21.65 8.69 34.40
CA HIS A 514 -21.93 9.93 35.14
C HIS A 514 -22.83 10.93 34.39
N LEU A 515 -23.01 10.76 33.08
CA LEU A 515 -23.84 11.62 32.23
C LEU A 515 -25.27 11.07 32.07
N ILE A 516 -25.47 9.78 32.40
CA ILE A 516 -26.74 9.09 32.19
C ILE A 516 -27.27 8.39 33.45
N ASP A 517 -26.64 8.64 34.61
CA ASP A 517 -26.96 8.03 35.90
C ASP A 517 -27.01 6.48 35.87
N LEU A 518 -26.14 5.88 35.05
CA LEU A 518 -26.00 4.43 34.91
C LEU A 518 -24.51 4.04 34.96
N PRO A 519 -23.98 3.62 36.13
CA PRO A 519 -22.59 3.20 36.28
C PRO A 519 -22.18 2.10 35.28
N GLN A 520 -20.88 1.99 35.01
CA GLN A 520 -20.32 0.98 34.08
C GLN A 520 -20.87 1.06 32.65
N SER A 521 -21.33 2.24 32.22
CA SER A 521 -21.78 2.50 30.85
C SER A 521 -20.72 3.23 30.03
N TYR A 522 -20.49 2.75 28.82
CA TYR A 522 -19.41 3.20 27.95
C TYR A 522 -19.88 3.38 26.51
N ILE A 523 -19.34 4.39 25.83
CA ILE A 523 -19.31 4.42 24.37
C ILE A 523 -17.94 3.90 23.95
N VAL A 524 -17.91 2.79 23.23
CA VAL A 524 -16.67 2.13 22.83
C VAL A 524 -16.38 2.44 21.38
N PHE A 525 -15.15 2.83 21.09
CA PHE A 525 -14.64 2.94 19.72
C PHE A 525 -13.63 1.83 19.43
N GLU A 526 -13.66 1.32 18.20
CA GLU A 526 -12.51 0.62 17.64
C GLU A 526 -11.50 1.67 17.14
N VAL A 527 -10.26 1.57 17.62
CA VAL A 527 -9.18 2.52 17.36
C VAL A 527 -7.96 1.78 16.85
N ALA A 528 -7.39 2.25 15.74
CA ALA A 528 -6.13 1.76 15.21
C ALA A 528 -5.22 2.94 14.87
N GLN A 529 -3.90 2.77 15.02
CA GLN A 529 -2.95 3.73 14.48
C GLN A 529 -2.93 3.62 12.96
N PHE A 530 -3.42 4.66 12.28
CA PHE A 530 -3.61 4.67 10.84
C PHE A 530 -2.31 4.94 10.09
N ASP A 531 -1.43 5.73 10.68
CA ASP A 531 -0.03 5.93 10.28
C ASP A 531 0.76 6.50 11.48
N ASN A 532 1.97 7.01 11.24
CA ASN A 532 2.80 7.61 12.28
C ASN A 532 2.27 8.94 12.84
N TYR A 533 1.21 9.50 12.25
CA TYR A 533 0.71 10.84 12.53
C TYR A 533 -0.80 10.88 12.80
N SER A 534 -1.48 9.72 12.83
CA SER A 534 -2.94 9.68 12.93
C SER A 534 -3.51 8.36 13.46
N TYR A 535 -4.72 8.45 13.98
CA TYR A 535 -5.55 7.36 14.47
C TYR A 535 -6.80 7.24 13.62
N LEU A 536 -7.25 6.03 13.32
CA LEU A 536 -8.58 5.75 12.82
C LEU A 536 -9.48 5.39 14.01
N PHE A 537 -10.48 6.22 14.29
CA PHE A 537 -11.57 5.92 15.20
C PHE A 537 -12.79 5.46 14.40
N SER A 538 -13.42 4.35 14.76
CA SER A 538 -14.55 3.80 14.02
C SER A 538 -15.48 2.97 14.89
N GLN A 539 -16.65 2.65 14.32
CA GLN A 539 -17.63 1.73 14.90
C GLN A 539 -18.05 2.02 16.35
N PRO A 540 -18.49 3.25 16.69
CA PRO A 540 -18.97 3.52 18.03
C PRO A 540 -20.17 2.62 18.39
N TYR A 541 -20.15 2.05 19.60
CA TYR A 541 -21.28 1.34 20.18
C TYR A 541 -21.45 1.65 21.66
N LEU A 542 -22.68 1.49 22.16
CA LEU A 542 -23.04 1.65 23.56
C LEU A 542 -23.07 0.28 24.26
N ILE A 543 -22.48 0.18 25.45
CA ILE A 543 -22.49 -1.04 26.27
C ILE A 543 -22.52 -0.72 27.77
N ASN A 544 -23.03 -1.65 28.57
CA ASN A 544 -22.89 -1.67 30.03
C ASN A 544 -22.16 -2.95 30.48
N LEU A 545 -21.02 -2.83 31.15
CA LEU A 545 -20.21 -3.99 31.55
C LEU A 545 -20.82 -4.82 32.68
N GLU A 546 -21.86 -4.32 33.34
CA GLU A 546 -22.67 -5.07 34.32
C GLU A 546 -23.98 -5.60 33.71
N GLY A 547 -24.20 -5.39 32.42
CA GLY A 547 -25.38 -5.86 31.68
C GLY A 547 -26.69 -5.14 32.04
N ALA A 548 -26.62 -3.96 32.65
CA ALA A 548 -27.81 -3.18 33.00
C ALA A 548 -28.51 -2.58 31.76
N ALA A 549 -29.83 -2.44 31.84
CA ALA A 549 -30.64 -1.76 30.81
C ALA A 549 -30.71 -0.24 31.07
N LEU A 550 -30.98 0.54 30.02
CA LEU A 550 -31.13 2.00 30.15
C LEU A 550 -32.28 2.38 31.09
N PRO A 551 -32.05 3.26 32.09
CA PRO A 551 -33.09 3.65 33.05
C PRO A 551 -34.12 4.64 32.45
N ALA A 552 -33.74 5.40 31.44
CA ALA A 552 -34.56 6.43 30.78
C ALA A 552 -34.24 6.50 29.28
N ASP A 553 -35.05 7.24 28.52
CA ASP A 553 -34.75 7.54 27.12
C ASP A 553 -33.44 8.34 27.04
N LEU A 554 -32.54 7.91 26.16
CA LEU A 554 -31.23 8.50 25.97
C LEU A 554 -31.14 9.10 24.56
N LEU A 555 -30.98 10.42 24.52
CA LEU A 555 -30.67 11.17 23.31
C LEU A 555 -29.20 11.59 23.35
N ILE A 556 -28.45 11.28 22.29
CA ILE A 556 -27.08 11.74 22.06
C ILE A 556 -27.04 12.51 20.74
N SER A 557 -26.54 13.75 20.76
CA SER A 557 -26.30 14.55 19.56
C SER A 557 -25.00 15.31 19.64
N ASP A 558 -24.46 15.67 18.47
CA ASP A 558 -23.24 16.44 18.33
C ASP A 558 -22.08 15.83 19.14
N MET A 559 -21.91 14.51 18.98
CA MET A 559 -20.80 13.79 19.59
C MET A 559 -19.52 14.07 18.80
N ALA A 560 -18.53 14.63 19.49
CA ALA A 560 -17.21 14.91 18.95
C ALA A 560 -16.14 14.21 19.79
N LEU A 561 -15.12 13.67 19.13
CA LEU A 561 -13.86 13.30 19.74
C LEU A 561 -13.05 14.56 20.04
N ALA A 562 -12.40 14.54 21.18
CA ALA A 562 -11.48 15.53 21.67
C ALA A 562 -10.16 14.86 22.02
N ILE A 563 -9.07 15.60 21.85
CA ILE A 563 -7.70 15.16 22.12
C ILE A 563 -7.01 16.22 22.98
N ASN A 564 -6.26 15.78 23.99
CA ASN A 564 -5.42 16.63 24.84
C ASN A 564 -6.11 17.91 25.35
N GLY A 565 -7.31 17.75 25.93
CA GLY A 565 -8.08 18.84 26.53
C GLY A 565 -8.87 19.73 25.56
N ARG A 566 -8.86 19.45 24.25
CA ARG A 566 -9.60 20.23 23.25
C ARG A 566 -10.36 19.36 22.25
N GLU A 567 -11.51 19.85 21.78
CA GLU A 567 -12.23 19.19 20.68
C GLU A 567 -11.40 19.22 19.40
N VAL A 568 -11.38 18.10 18.66
CA VAL A 568 -10.69 18.04 17.37
C VAL A 568 -11.49 18.84 16.35
N THR A 569 -10.83 19.78 15.67
CA THR A 569 -11.46 20.72 14.73
C THR A 569 -11.67 20.16 13.32
N SER A 570 -11.11 18.99 13.00
CA SER A 570 -11.35 18.31 11.72
C SER A 570 -12.79 17.77 11.64
N GLY A 571 -13.30 17.59 10.43
CA GLY A 571 -14.64 17.03 10.24
C GLY A 571 -14.72 15.61 10.76
N GLN A 572 -15.65 15.34 11.67
CA GLN A 572 -15.88 14.01 12.24
C GLN A 572 -17.24 13.46 11.84
N ALA A 573 -17.32 12.16 11.60
CA ALA A 573 -18.50 11.50 11.07
C ALA A 573 -19.74 11.59 11.99
N TRP A 574 -19.54 11.72 13.31
CA TRP A 574 -20.62 11.63 14.32
C TRP A 574 -21.13 12.99 14.82
N ILE A 575 -20.43 14.09 14.51
CA ILE A 575 -20.79 15.45 14.97
C ILE A 575 -22.18 15.87 14.47
N ARG A 576 -22.64 15.38 13.33
CA ARG A 576 -23.98 15.71 12.80
C ARG A 576 -24.98 14.57 12.90
N GLN A 577 -24.66 13.54 13.68
CA GLN A 577 -25.55 12.41 13.91
C GLN A 577 -26.30 12.57 15.23
N GLN A 578 -27.51 12.02 15.25
CA GLN A 578 -28.35 11.94 16.43
C GLN A 578 -28.65 10.46 16.69
N PHE A 579 -28.39 10.01 17.91
CA PHE A 579 -28.66 8.64 18.36
C PHE A 579 -29.73 8.69 19.45
N THR A 580 -30.76 7.88 19.31
CA THR A 580 -31.89 7.83 20.27
C THR A 580 -32.11 6.39 20.71
N PHE A 581 -32.10 6.16 22.02
CA PHE A 581 -32.32 4.86 22.64
C PHE A 581 -33.49 4.96 23.63
N ALA A 582 -34.40 3.99 23.59
CA ALA A 582 -35.55 3.97 24.49
C ALA A 582 -35.15 3.45 25.89
N SER A 583 -35.86 3.90 26.92
CA SER A 583 -35.82 3.30 28.26
C SER A 583 -36.06 1.78 28.17
N GLY A 584 -35.30 1.02 28.94
CA GLY A 584 -35.35 -0.45 28.96
C GLY A 584 -34.53 -1.14 27.85
N THR A 585 -33.85 -0.40 26.96
CA THR A 585 -32.90 -0.99 26.01
C THR A 585 -31.82 -1.77 26.78
N SER A 586 -31.67 -3.07 26.49
CA SER A 586 -30.63 -3.91 27.09
C SER A 586 -29.26 -3.50 26.56
N LEU A 587 -28.29 -3.30 27.46
CA LEU A 587 -26.90 -3.01 27.11
C LEU A 587 -25.96 -4.16 27.50
N THR A 588 -26.50 -5.37 27.67
CA THR A 588 -25.70 -6.60 27.87
C THR A 588 -24.84 -6.90 26.64
N GLU A 589 -25.40 -6.69 25.46
CA GLU A 589 -24.69 -6.79 24.18
C GLU A 589 -24.40 -5.39 23.61
N PRO A 590 -23.34 -5.21 22.81
CA PRO A 590 -23.05 -3.96 22.10
C PRO A 590 -24.24 -3.46 21.28
N VAL A 591 -24.65 -2.20 21.52
CA VAL A 591 -25.65 -1.51 20.69
C VAL A 591 -24.92 -0.57 19.72
N VAL A 592 -24.79 -0.99 18.46
CA VAL A 592 -24.10 -0.23 17.41
C VAL A 592 -24.75 1.14 17.20
N MET A 593 -23.92 2.19 17.21
CA MET A 593 -24.35 3.57 16.96
C MET A 593 -24.11 3.98 15.51
N SER A 594 -22.92 3.69 14.96
CA SER A 594 -22.52 4.07 13.60
C SER A 594 -21.46 3.12 13.08
N GLU A 595 -21.43 2.88 11.76
CA GLU A 595 -20.35 2.13 11.09
C GLU A 595 -19.26 3.05 10.52
N LEU A 596 -19.48 4.37 10.58
CA LEU A 596 -18.54 5.35 10.02
C LEU A 596 -17.27 5.48 10.87
N GLY A 597 -16.16 5.78 10.19
CA GLY A 597 -14.87 6.10 10.80
C GLY A 597 -14.44 7.55 10.58
N THR A 598 -13.46 8.01 11.35
CA THR A 598 -12.80 9.31 11.19
C THR A 598 -11.32 9.18 11.52
N ILE A 599 -10.47 9.76 10.67
CA ILE A 599 -9.03 9.86 10.91
C ILE A 599 -8.76 11.13 11.73
N ILE A 600 -8.07 10.97 12.84
CA ILE A 600 -7.74 12.02 13.81
C ILE A 600 -6.23 12.11 13.88
N ALA A 601 -5.68 13.30 13.66
CA ALA A 601 -4.24 13.51 13.75
C ALA A 601 -3.75 13.28 15.18
N SER A 602 -2.59 12.64 15.33
CA SER A 602 -1.86 12.57 16.59
C SER A 602 -1.25 13.92 16.93
N GLU A 603 -1.15 14.24 18.22
CA GLU A 603 -0.59 15.51 18.67
C GLU A 603 0.69 15.34 19.49
N ALA A 604 0.62 14.58 20.59
CA ALA A 604 1.73 14.23 21.46
C ALA A 604 2.21 12.77 21.23
N GLY A 605 1.56 12.05 20.32
CA GLY A 605 1.89 10.67 19.94
C GLY A 605 1.17 9.62 20.79
N ALA A 606 1.14 8.36 20.32
CA ALA A 606 0.27 7.31 20.85
C ALA A 606 0.45 6.94 22.32
N ALA A 607 1.64 7.15 22.87
CA ALA A 607 1.92 6.92 24.29
C ALA A 607 1.44 8.06 25.20
N SER A 608 1.15 9.23 24.63
CA SER A 608 0.90 10.47 25.37
C SER A 608 -0.51 10.99 25.14
N ASP A 609 -1.05 10.82 23.93
CA ASP A 609 -2.34 11.38 23.52
C ASP A 609 -3.47 10.86 24.40
N GLU A 610 -4.22 11.81 24.96
CA GLU A 610 -5.42 11.59 25.75
C GLU A 610 -6.65 11.91 24.91
N PHE A 611 -7.58 10.98 24.82
CA PHE A 611 -8.83 11.11 24.10
C PHE A 611 -10.01 11.22 25.07
N PHE A 612 -11.03 11.97 24.68
CA PHE A 612 -12.34 11.96 25.33
C PHE A 612 -13.44 12.29 24.32
N LEU A 613 -14.68 11.98 24.65
CA LEU A 613 -15.84 12.41 23.89
C LEU A 613 -16.43 13.67 24.51
N SER A 614 -16.95 14.57 23.68
CA SER A 614 -17.73 15.72 24.08
C SER A 614 -19.06 15.71 23.34
N PHE A 615 -20.12 16.11 24.02
CA PHE A 615 -21.49 16.03 23.50
C PHE A 615 -22.11 17.43 23.41
N GLY A 616 -22.81 17.73 22.31
CA GLY A 616 -23.75 18.87 22.30
C GLY A 616 -25.00 18.54 23.11
N GLN A 617 -25.44 17.28 23.09
CA GLN A 617 -26.44 16.77 24.03
C GLN A 617 -26.16 15.31 24.39
N ILE A 618 -26.32 14.97 25.67
CA ILE A 618 -26.40 13.60 26.16
C ILE A 618 -27.38 13.53 27.34
N GLY A 619 -28.51 12.86 27.13
CA GLY A 619 -29.60 12.84 28.10
C GLY A 619 -30.08 14.25 28.44
N SER A 620 -29.98 14.62 29.73
CA SER A 620 -30.33 15.94 30.25
C SER A 620 -29.21 16.97 30.14
N PHE A 621 -27.97 16.56 29.85
CA PHE A 621 -26.83 17.46 29.71
C PHE A 621 -26.80 18.05 28.30
N ASN A 622 -26.47 19.33 28.20
CA ASN A 622 -26.32 20.03 26.93
C ASN A 622 -25.11 20.98 26.94
N ASN A 623 -24.53 21.16 25.76
CA ASN A 623 -23.49 22.14 25.46
C ASN A 623 -23.87 22.85 24.16
N VAL A 624 -24.08 24.17 24.23
CA VAL A 624 -24.41 24.97 23.06
C VAL A 624 -23.13 25.29 22.31
N ARG A 625 -22.81 24.48 21.31
CA ARG A 625 -21.69 24.76 20.41
C ARG A 625 -22.04 25.97 19.54
N PRO A 626 -21.23 27.05 19.54
CA PRO A 626 -21.43 28.14 18.60
C PRO A 626 -21.31 27.58 17.19
N GLN A 627 -22.40 27.61 16.43
CA GLN A 627 -22.36 27.24 15.02
C GLN A 627 -21.32 28.12 14.33
N PRO A 628 -20.33 27.56 13.61
CA PRO A 628 -19.41 28.38 12.85
C PRO A 628 -20.25 29.27 11.92
N GLN A 629 -20.19 30.58 12.14
CA GLN A 629 -20.69 31.54 11.18
C GLN A 629 -19.76 31.48 9.99
N PHE A 630 -20.08 30.59 9.05
CA PHE A 630 -19.50 30.71 7.73
C PHE A 630 -19.98 32.05 7.20
N PRO A 631 -19.08 32.96 6.78
CA PRO A 631 -19.52 34.08 5.98
C PRO A 631 -20.37 33.48 4.87
N LEU A 632 -21.58 34.00 4.65
CA LEU A 632 -22.37 33.65 3.48
C LEU A 632 -21.41 33.82 2.31
N GLN A 633 -20.94 32.70 1.78
CA GLN A 633 -20.12 32.71 0.60
C GLN A 633 -21.10 33.23 -0.44
N GLN A 634 -20.95 34.51 -0.79
CA GLN A 634 -21.49 34.96 -2.05
C GLN A 634 -20.86 34.01 -3.04
N ILE A 635 -21.68 33.12 -3.57
CA ILE A 635 -21.35 32.40 -4.77
C ILE A 635 -21.25 33.52 -5.80
N SER A 636 -20.08 34.13 -5.91
CA SER A 636 -19.62 34.58 -7.20
C SER A 636 -19.73 33.30 -8.02
N GLN A 637 -20.74 33.24 -8.89
CA GLN A 637 -20.65 32.37 -10.04
C GLN A 637 -19.29 32.72 -10.65
N THR A 638 -18.28 31.92 -10.35
CA THR A 638 -17.16 31.78 -11.25
C THR A 638 -17.86 31.35 -12.52
N ASN A 639 -18.00 32.29 -13.45
CA ASN A 639 -18.18 31.95 -14.84
C ASN A 639 -17.13 30.86 -15.09
N SER A 640 -17.58 29.64 -15.29
CA SER A 640 -16.77 28.68 -16.02
C SER A 640 -16.71 29.24 -17.42
N ASP A 641 -15.81 30.20 -17.65
CA ASP A 641 -15.38 30.57 -18.98
C ASP A 641 -14.56 29.36 -19.49
N SER A 642 -15.24 28.25 -19.74
CA SER A 642 -14.73 27.21 -20.61
C SER A 642 -14.64 27.83 -22.00
N SER A 643 -13.56 27.57 -22.71
CA SER A 643 -13.41 28.07 -24.07
C SER A 643 -14.63 27.72 -24.93
N ASP A 644 -15.21 28.71 -25.61
CA ASP A 644 -16.25 28.50 -26.64
C ASP A 644 -15.74 27.71 -27.85
N ILE A 645 -14.44 27.39 -27.87
CA ILE A 645 -13.73 26.71 -28.95
C ILE A 645 -13.50 25.24 -28.55
N GLY A 646 -14.07 24.32 -29.33
CA GLY A 646 -13.91 22.87 -29.16
C GLY A 646 -12.88 22.27 -30.12
N ILE A 647 -12.33 21.12 -29.75
CA ILE A 647 -11.61 20.23 -30.67
C ILE A 647 -12.39 18.93 -30.85
N ARG A 648 -12.39 18.35 -32.06
CA ARG A 648 -13.10 17.10 -32.32
C ARG A 648 -12.46 15.95 -31.51
N PRO A 649 -13.26 15.12 -30.80
CA PRO A 649 -12.74 13.92 -30.17
C PRO A 649 -12.38 12.85 -31.21
N PHE A 650 -11.61 11.85 -30.81
CA PHE A 650 -11.01 10.81 -31.67
C PHE A 650 -12.01 10.19 -32.66
N ALA A 651 -13.22 9.86 -32.21
CA ALA A 651 -14.25 9.27 -33.06
C ALA A 651 -14.76 10.24 -34.13
N ALA A 652 -14.93 11.52 -33.76
CA ALA A 652 -15.35 12.57 -34.67
C ALA A 652 -14.25 12.92 -35.69
N ILE A 653 -12.98 12.88 -35.29
CA ILE A 653 -11.83 13.04 -36.21
C ILE A 653 -11.86 11.93 -37.26
N ASN A 654 -11.95 10.66 -36.84
CA ASN A 654 -11.95 9.52 -37.75
C ASN A 654 -13.14 9.54 -38.71
N ALA A 655 -14.35 9.85 -38.20
CA ALA A 655 -15.54 9.99 -39.01
C ALA A 655 -15.42 11.14 -40.02
N SER A 656 -14.89 12.29 -39.60
CA SER A 656 -14.71 13.47 -40.46
C SER A 656 -13.72 13.19 -41.58
N MET A 657 -12.56 12.60 -41.26
CA MET A 657 -11.58 12.22 -42.28
C MET A 657 -12.14 11.20 -43.27
N SER A 658 -12.92 10.22 -42.81
CA SER A 658 -13.61 9.25 -43.68
C SER A 658 -14.59 9.93 -44.63
N GLN A 659 -15.42 10.84 -44.13
CA GLN A 659 -16.42 11.55 -44.93
C GLN A 659 -15.76 12.47 -45.96
N LEU A 660 -14.77 13.25 -45.53
CA LEU A 660 -14.05 14.21 -46.36
C LEU A 660 -13.29 13.50 -47.50
N THR A 661 -12.72 12.33 -47.22
CA THR A 661 -11.88 11.58 -48.17
C THR A 661 -12.65 10.51 -48.95
N GLY A 662 -13.88 10.17 -48.57
CA GLY A 662 -14.64 9.07 -49.16
C GLY A 662 -14.03 7.69 -48.94
N ILE A 663 -12.99 7.56 -48.10
CA ILE A 663 -12.36 6.30 -47.73
C ILE A 663 -13.06 5.77 -46.48
N SER A 664 -13.50 4.50 -46.51
CA SER A 664 -14.15 3.87 -45.36
C SER A 664 -13.19 3.78 -44.16
N VAL A 665 -13.71 4.05 -42.95
CA VAL A 665 -13.02 3.78 -41.67
C VAL A 665 -12.54 2.32 -41.55
N ALA A 666 -13.19 1.39 -42.26
CA ALA A 666 -12.85 -0.04 -42.26
C ALA A 666 -11.71 -0.40 -43.24
N THR A 667 -11.15 0.58 -43.95
CA THR A 667 -9.98 0.35 -44.82
C THR A 667 -8.81 -0.13 -43.96
N PRO A 668 -8.18 -1.30 -44.21
CA PRO A 668 -7.24 -1.92 -43.27
C PRO A 668 -6.10 -0.99 -42.80
N ALA A 669 -5.50 -0.21 -43.71
CA ALA A 669 -4.43 0.73 -43.36
C ALA A 669 -4.92 1.86 -42.43
N VAL A 670 -6.16 2.31 -42.60
CA VAL A 670 -6.79 3.33 -41.75
C VAL A 670 -7.17 2.73 -40.40
N ALA A 671 -7.86 1.58 -40.40
CA ALA A 671 -8.31 0.90 -39.19
C ALA A 671 -7.14 0.54 -38.26
N ASN A 672 -6.06 -0.02 -38.80
CA ASN A 672 -4.86 -0.37 -38.03
C ASN A 672 -4.15 0.87 -37.48
N THR A 673 -4.03 1.93 -38.28
CA THR A 673 -3.41 3.19 -37.84
C THR A 673 -4.24 3.80 -36.71
N TYR A 674 -5.56 3.90 -36.89
CA TYR A 674 -6.48 4.43 -35.88
C TYR A 674 -6.39 3.64 -34.57
N GLN A 675 -6.49 2.31 -34.60
CA GLN A 675 -6.36 1.47 -33.41
C GLN A 675 -5.04 1.70 -32.65
N THR A 676 -3.94 1.90 -33.38
CA THR A 676 -2.62 2.15 -32.78
C THR A 676 -2.56 3.50 -32.06
N ILE A 677 -3.21 4.53 -32.62
CA ILE A 677 -3.07 5.92 -32.16
C ILE A 677 -4.28 6.47 -31.40
N THR A 678 -5.37 5.72 -31.23
CA THR A 678 -6.61 6.21 -30.58
C THR A 678 -6.32 6.82 -29.21
N ARG A 679 -5.44 6.21 -28.41
CA ARG A 679 -5.05 6.72 -27.08
C ARG A 679 -4.26 8.04 -27.14
N GLN A 680 -3.70 8.37 -28.30
CA GLN A 680 -2.96 9.61 -28.56
C GLN A 680 -3.85 10.69 -29.18
N LEU A 681 -5.12 10.42 -29.50
CA LEU A 681 -6.07 11.39 -30.04
C LEU A 681 -6.89 12.06 -28.92
N PRO A 682 -7.45 13.26 -29.15
CA PRO A 682 -8.28 13.95 -28.14
C PRO A 682 -9.48 13.12 -27.68
N ALA A 683 -9.69 12.98 -26.37
CA ALA A 683 -10.81 12.25 -25.80
C ALA A 683 -12.07 13.10 -25.61
N LEU A 684 -11.87 14.39 -25.33
CA LEU A 684 -12.93 15.34 -25.01
C LEU A 684 -12.93 16.52 -25.97
N SER A 685 -14.09 17.15 -26.05
CA SER A 685 -14.34 18.36 -26.81
C SER A 685 -13.88 19.62 -26.08
N ASN A 686 -12.61 19.68 -25.68
CA ASN A 686 -12.06 20.83 -24.98
C ASN A 686 -10.67 21.19 -25.52
N ILE A 687 -10.52 22.40 -26.07
CA ILE A 687 -9.24 22.89 -26.63
C ILE A 687 -8.13 23.01 -25.59
N GLU A 688 -8.46 23.22 -24.32
CA GLU A 688 -7.48 23.33 -23.23
C GLU A 688 -6.75 22.00 -22.96
N THR A 689 -7.29 20.90 -23.47
CA THR A 689 -6.71 19.56 -23.35
C THR A 689 -5.85 19.18 -24.56
N PHE A 690 -5.63 20.10 -25.50
CA PHE A 690 -4.82 19.83 -26.69
C PHE A 690 -3.33 19.81 -26.39
N ILE A 691 -2.66 18.70 -26.71
CA ILE A 691 -1.21 18.53 -26.50
C ILE A 691 -0.49 18.15 -27.79
N SER A 692 0.83 18.40 -27.85
CA SER A 692 1.64 18.14 -29.04
C SER A 692 1.61 16.68 -29.54
N ALA A 693 1.45 15.72 -28.63
CA ALA A 693 1.31 14.30 -28.99
C ALA A 693 0.08 14.04 -29.90
N GLN A 694 -1.01 14.77 -29.66
CA GLN A 694 -2.24 14.63 -30.45
C GLN A 694 -2.06 15.12 -31.89
N GLN A 695 -1.27 16.19 -32.09
CA GLN A 695 -0.96 16.69 -33.43
C GLN A 695 -0.27 15.62 -34.30
N MET A 696 0.63 14.85 -33.72
CA MET A 696 1.32 13.77 -34.42
C MET A 696 0.39 12.61 -34.76
N ALA A 697 -0.47 12.20 -33.82
CA ALA A 697 -1.46 11.16 -34.06
C ALA A 697 -2.44 11.55 -35.16
N ILE A 698 -2.98 12.77 -35.12
CA ILE A 698 -3.88 13.30 -36.16
C ILE A 698 -3.20 13.28 -37.53
N THR A 699 -1.93 13.70 -37.59
CA THR A 699 -1.16 13.70 -38.84
C THR A 699 -0.98 12.27 -39.37
N GLN A 700 -0.66 11.30 -38.53
CA GLN A 700 -0.53 9.89 -38.93
C GLN A 700 -1.84 9.33 -39.49
N LEU A 701 -2.98 9.65 -38.87
CA LEU A 701 -4.30 9.26 -39.38
C LEU A 701 -4.59 9.92 -40.73
N GLY A 702 -4.29 11.22 -40.85
CA GLY A 702 -4.42 11.97 -42.12
C GLY A 702 -3.54 11.41 -43.23
N ILE A 703 -2.33 10.92 -42.92
CA ILE A 703 -1.45 10.21 -43.87
C ILE A 703 -2.12 8.92 -44.35
N ALA A 704 -2.67 8.12 -43.45
CA ALA A 704 -3.33 6.86 -43.81
C ALA A 704 -4.50 7.09 -44.78
N TYR A 705 -5.34 8.09 -44.48
CA TYR A 705 -6.47 8.47 -45.33
C TYR A 705 -6.05 9.03 -46.69
N CYS A 706 -5.13 10.00 -46.73
CA CYS A 706 -4.65 10.59 -47.97
C CYS A 706 -3.88 9.59 -48.84
N ASN A 707 -3.15 8.66 -48.22
CA ASN A 707 -2.52 7.55 -48.94
C ASN A 707 -3.55 6.66 -49.62
N ALA A 708 -4.60 6.25 -48.90
CA ALA A 708 -5.67 5.43 -49.45
C ALA A 708 -6.41 6.15 -50.59
N ALA A 709 -6.71 7.44 -50.44
CA ALA A 709 -7.39 8.24 -51.46
C ALA A 709 -6.56 8.42 -52.73
N ILE A 710 -5.29 8.82 -52.61
CA ILE A 710 -4.45 9.14 -53.78
C ILE A 710 -3.91 7.88 -54.47
N ASN A 711 -3.77 6.76 -53.76
CA ASN A 711 -3.43 5.48 -54.39
C ASN A 711 -4.61 4.87 -55.17
N ASN A 712 -5.84 5.23 -54.82
CA ASN A 712 -7.01 4.81 -55.58
C ASN A 712 -7.11 5.64 -56.87
N THR A 713 -6.85 4.99 -58.02
CA THR A 713 -6.81 5.67 -59.33
C THR A 713 -8.14 6.32 -59.72
N VAL A 714 -9.27 5.77 -59.26
CA VAL A 714 -10.61 6.31 -59.52
C VAL A 714 -10.82 7.59 -58.71
N LEU A 715 -10.60 7.54 -57.39
CA LEU A 715 -10.75 8.71 -56.52
C LEU A 715 -9.75 9.81 -56.88
N ARG A 716 -8.50 9.44 -57.16
CA ARG A 716 -7.46 10.39 -57.60
C ARG A 716 -7.86 11.12 -58.88
N GLY A 717 -8.38 10.41 -59.88
CA GLY A 717 -8.86 11.02 -61.13
C GLY A 717 -10.09 11.91 -60.94
N GLN A 718 -10.96 11.57 -59.98
CA GLN A 718 -12.11 12.40 -59.61
C GLN A 718 -11.71 13.67 -58.87
N TRP A 719 -10.71 13.58 -57.98
CA TRP A 719 -10.26 14.71 -57.17
C TRP A 719 -9.43 15.70 -57.98
N PHE A 720 -8.61 15.18 -58.90
CA PHE A 720 -7.58 15.96 -59.58
C PHE A 720 -7.59 15.68 -61.09
N PRO A 721 -8.69 15.99 -61.80
CA PRO A 721 -8.83 15.65 -63.23
C PRO A 721 -7.81 16.36 -64.13
N ALA A 722 -7.26 17.48 -63.68
CA ALA A 722 -6.31 18.30 -64.42
C ALA A 722 -4.82 18.08 -64.03
N VAL A 723 -4.53 17.20 -63.06
CA VAL A 723 -3.15 16.92 -62.63
C VAL A 723 -2.60 15.70 -63.37
N ASN A 724 -1.49 15.87 -64.09
CA ASN A 724 -0.79 14.75 -64.73
C ASN A 724 0.11 13.99 -63.73
N PHE A 725 -0.45 13.02 -63.02
CA PHE A 725 0.30 12.19 -62.05
C PHE A 725 1.36 11.27 -62.66
N ASN A 726 1.45 11.18 -63.99
CA ASN A 726 2.49 10.41 -64.69
C ASN A 726 3.70 11.28 -65.07
N ALA A 727 3.63 12.59 -64.87
CA ALA A 727 4.72 13.51 -65.11
C ALA A 727 5.53 13.81 -63.84
N SER A 728 6.74 14.32 -64.02
CA SER A 728 7.60 14.81 -62.94
C SER A 728 6.95 15.99 -62.21
N PRO A 729 7.31 16.25 -60.94
CA PRO A 729 6.84 17.42 -60.19
C PRO A 729 7.06 18.76 -60.92
N SER A 730 8.19 18.91 -61.63
CA SER A 730 8.51 20.14 -62.38
C SER A 730 7.53 20.42 -63.53
N GLU A 731 6.84 19.40 -64.04
CA GLU A 731 5.82 19.53 -65.07
C GLU A 731 4.41 19.53 -64.44
N ALA A 732 4.09 18.51 -63.64
CA ALA A 732 2.77 18.30 -63.07
C ALA A 732 2.38 19.35 -62.02
N LEU A 733 3.36 19.85 -61.25
CA LEU A 733 3.19 20.78 -60.13
C LEU A 733 4.01 22.07 -60.34
N SER A 734 4.23 22.44 -61.61
CA SER A 734 4.83 23.73 -61.95
C SER A 734 4.01 24.90 -61.38
N PRO A 735 4.58 26.13 -61.29
CA PRO A 735 3.82 27.30 -60.85
C PRO A 735 2.53 27.54 -61.64
N ALA A 736 2.47 27.12 -62.91
CA ALA A 736 1.29 27.24 -63.76
C ALA A 736 0.25 26.12 -63.53
N ASN A 737 0.66 24.96 -63.03
CA ASN A 737 -0.17 23.75 -62.97
C ASN A 737 -0.56 23.34 -61.54
N ARG A 738 0.21 23.73 -60.51
CA ARG A 738 0.00 23.27 -59.13
C ARG A 738 -1.33 23.68 -58.51
N ASP A 739 -1.98 24.72 -59.04
CA ASP A 739 -3.32 25.12 -58.57
C ASP A 739 -4.37 24.03 -58.83
N ALA A 740 -4.17 23.20 -59.88
CA ALA A 740 -5.01 22.04 -60.16
C ALA A 740 -4.95 20.95 -59.06
N LEU A 741 -3.93 20.97 -58.21
CA LEU A 741 -3.83 20.13 -57.01
C LEU A 741 -4.36 20.87 -55.77
N ILE A 742 -4.00 22.14 -55.61
CA ILE A 742 -4.30 22.93 -54.40
C ILE A 742 -5.80 23.24 -54.30
N SER A 743 -6.43 23.73 -55.36
CA SER A 743 -7.84 24.14 -55.34
C SER A 743 -8.76 22.99 -54.91
N PRO A 744 -8.68 21.77 -55.51
CA PRO A 744 -9.55 20.67 -55.09
C PRO A 744 -9.31 20.17 -53.67
N LEU A 745 -8.10 20.33 -53.12
CA LEU A 745 -7.81 19.98 -51.72
C LEU A 745 -8.49 20.94 -50.75
N LEU A 746 -8.39 22.25 -51.00
CA LEU A 746 -9.02 23.27 -50.16
C LEU A 746 -10.54 23.20 -50.26
N ASP A 747 -11.11 23.05 -51.46
CA ASP A 747 -12.55 22.96 -51.65
C ASP A 747 -13.15 21.73 -50.94
N ARG A 748 -12.40 20.63 -50.91
CA ARG A 748 -12.85 19.38 -50.29
C ARG A 748 -12.73 19.38 -48.77
N PHE A 749 -11.62 19.90 -48.24
CA PHE A 749 -11.28 19.78 -46.82
C PHE A 749 -11.55 21.04 -46.01
N ALA A 750 -11.91 22.15 -46.66
CA ALA A 750 -12.39 23.37 -46.03
C ALA A 750 -13.76 23.82 -46.58
N PRO A 751 -14.80 22.95 -46.60
CA PRO A 751 -16.09 23.24 -47.23
C PRO A 751 -16.90 24.31 -46.47
N LEU A 752 -16.56 24.57 -45.21
CA LEU A 752 -17.15 25.60 -44.37
C LEU A 752 -16.07 26.65 -44.03
N GLN A 753 -16.40 27.92 -44.22
CA GLN A 753 -15.54 29.08 -43.95
C GLN A 753 -16.18 29.93 -42.83
N PRO A 754 -16.17 29.48 -41.56
CA PRO A 754 -16.55 30.33 -40.44
C PRO A 754 -15.67 31.59 -40.38
N GLU A 755 -16.11 32.66 -39.70
CA GLU A 755 -15.36 33.94 -39.61
C GLU A 755 -13.93 33.78 -39.07
N THR A 756 -13.64 32.71 -38.33
CA THR A 756 -12.32 32.37 -37.75
C THR A 756 -11.54 31.32 -38.54
N ALA A 757 -12.01 30.91 -39.73
CA ALA A 757 -11.31 29.97 -40.61
C ALA A 757 -9.99 30.52 -41.14
N LEU A 758 -9.09 29.63 -41.54
CA LEU A 758 -7.88 30.00 -42.26
C LEU A 758 -8.25 30.65 -43.60
N GLU A 759 -7.75 31.85 -43.86
CA GLU A 759 -7.96 32.51 -45.15
C GLU A 759 -7.43 31.63 -46.29
N ASN A 760 -8.22 31.49 -47.35
CA ASN A 760 -7.88 30.62 -48.47
C ASN A 760 -6.54 31.02 -49.14
N SER A 761 -6.21 32.32 -49.16
CA SER A 761 -4.92 32.85 -49.61
C SER A 761 -3.73 32.30 -48.81
N ASP A 762 -3.86 32.22 -47.49
CA ASP A 762 -2.80 31.75 -46.59
C ASP A 762 -2.62 30.23 -46.70
N ALA A 763 -3.73 29.49 -46.73
CA ALA A 763 -3.72 28.04 -46.97
C ALA A 763 -3.04 27.71 -48.31
N ARG A 764 -3.35 28.47 -49.36
CA ARG A 764 -2.70 28.34 -50.67
C ARG A 764 -1.22 28.67 -50.59
N ALA A 765 -0.82 29.74 -49.90
CA ALA A 765 0.58 30.11 -49.76
C ALA A 765 1.39 28.98 -49.08
N GLU A 766 0.88 28.38 -48.00
CA GLU A 766 1.60 27.31 -47.30
C GLU A 766 1.67 26.02 -48.12
N LEU A 767 0.61 25.67 -48.85
CA LEU A 767 0.65 24.53 -49.78
C LEU A 767 1.62 24.76 -50.95
N ASN A 768 1.70 25.97 -51.48
CA ASN A 768 2.70 26.33 -52.48
C ASN A 768 4.13 26.17 -51.92
N ASN A 769 4.39 26.67 -50.71
CA ASN A 769 5.68 26.51 -50.04
C ASN A 769 6.03 25.03 -49.80
N LEU A 770 5.05 24.22 -49.38
CA LEU A 770 5.24 22.78 -49.19
C LEU A 770 5.57 22.09 -50.52
N ILE A 771 4.82 22.39 -51.58
CA ILE A 771 5.07 21.82 -52.92
C ILE A 771 6.47 22.24 -53.41
N ASP A 772 6.86 23.49 -53.23
CA ASP A 772 8.20 23.97 -53.63
C ASP A 772 9.31 23.26 -52.85
N ARG A 773 9.17 23.12 -51.52
CA ARG A 773 10.12 22.37 -50.68
C ARG A 773 10.24 20.90 -51.12
N LEU A 774 9.12 20.24 -51.40
CA LEU A 774 9.12 18.81 -51.73
C LEU A 774 9.45 18.52 -53.19
N SER A 775 9.32 19.51 -54.08
CA SER A 775 9.70 19.44 -55.50
C SER A 775 11.20 19.59 -55.73
N GLN A 776 11.96 20.02 -54.71
CA GLN A 776 13.42 19.99 -54.75
C GLN A 776 13.92 18.54 -54.64
N CYS A 777 14.63 18.07 -55.66
CA CYS A 777 15.33 16.77 -55.65
C CYS A 777 16.80 16.95 -56.06
N ASN A 778 17.69 16.18 -55.45
CA ASN A 778 19.10 16.08 -55.87
C ASN A 778 19.25 15.14 -57.09
N GLY A 779 18.41 15.30 -58.13
CA GLY A 779 18.33 14.42 -59.30
C GLY A 779 16.99 14.53 -60.06
N ALA A 780 16.73 13.64 -61.02
CA ALA A 780 15.44 13.61 -61.73
C ALA A 780 14.33 13.04 -60.81
N CYS A 781 13.39 13.88 -60.38
CA CYS A 781 12.19 13.42 -59.69
C CYS A 781 11.27 12.70 -60.68
N ASP A 782 10.91 11.45 -60.41
CA ASP A 782 9.95 10.70 -61.22
C ASP A 782 8.49 11.02 -60.85
N SER A 783 7.54 10.37 -61.52
CA SER A 783 6.11 10.54 -61.28
C SER A 783 5.63 10.02 -59.92
N GLN A 784 6.39 9.14 -59.27
CA GLN A 784 6.12 8.68 -57.91
C GLN A 784 6.33 9.82 -56.90
N ARG A 785 7.28 10.72 -57.17
CA ARG A 785 7.45 11.93 -56.38
C ARG A 785 6.23 12.85 -56.46
N THR A 786 5.63 13.04 -57.65
CA THR A 786 4.38 13.82 -57.82
C THR A 786 3.26 13.29 -56.94
N GLN A 787 3.08 11.96 -56.88
CA GLN A 787 2.07 11.33 -56.02
C GLN A 787 2.40 11.51 -54.53
N THR A 788 3.67 11.48 -54.15
CA THR A 788 4.12 11.70 -52.76
C THR A 788 3.86 13.14 -52.31
N ILE A 789 4.13 14.13 -53.19
CA ILE A 789 3.85 15.54 -52.92
C ILE A 789 2.34 15.76 -52.76
N ALA A 790 1.52 15.14 -53.62
CA ALA A 790 0.07 15.21 -53.50
C ALA A 790 -0.45 14.61 -52.18
N LYS A 791 0.16 13.51 -51.70
CA LYS A 791 -0.18 12.91 -50.39
C LYS A 791 0.18 13.85 -49.25
N ALA A 792 1.37 14.44 -49.28
CA ALA A 792 1.80 15.39 -48.26
C ALA A 792 0.90 16.64 -48.24
N ALA A 793 0.57 17.20 -49.41
CA ALA A 793 -0.35 18.33 -49.53
C ALA A 793 -1.76 17.98 -49.03
N CYS A 794 -2.27 16.79 -49.37
CA CYS A 794 -3.55 16.29 -48.86
C CYS A 794 -3.56 16.20 -47.33
N THR A 795 -2.52 15.58 -46.74
CA THR A 795 -2.40 15.43 -45.30
C THR A 795 -2.31 16.78 -44.60
N ALA A 796 -1.55 17.73 -45.15
CA ALA A 796 -1.38 19.05 -44.56
C ALA A 796 -2.72 19.80 -44.37
N VAL A 797 -3.65 19.66 -45.32
CA VAL A 797 -4.99 20.26 -45.20
C VAL A 797 -5.89 19.41 -44.32
N LEU A 798 -5.91 18.08 -44.53
CA LEU A 798 -6.82 17.17 -43.82
C LEU A 798 -6.56 17.11 -42.31
N ALA A 799 -5.30 17.21 -41.89
CA ALA A 799 -4.87 17.19 -40.48
C ALA A 799 -4.77 18.60 -39.87
N SER A 800 -5.26 19.64 -40.56
CA SER A 800 -5.19 21.02 -40.09
C SER A 800 -6.26 21.36 -39.05
N ALA A 801 -6.07 22.51 -38.39
CA ALA A 801 -7.06 23.09 -37.49
C ALA A 801 -8.45 23.26 -38.12
N GLN A 802 -8.54 23.45 -39.44
CA GLN A 802 -9.80 23.59 -40.18
C GLN A 802 -10.73 22.37 -40.01
N MET A 803 -10.15 21.17 -39.89
CA MET A 803 -10.91 19.95 -39.65
C MET A 803 -11.13 19.71 -38.15
N LEU A 804 -10.16 20.10 -37.31
CA LEU A 804 -10.08 19.73 -35.90
C LEU A 804 -10.91 20.64 -34.98
N VAL A 805 -10.91 21.94 -35.24
CA VAL A 805 -11.48 22.96 -34.34
C VAL A 805 -12.91 23.26 -34.76
N TYR A 806 -13.81 23.47 -33.80
CA TYR A 806 -15.20 23.84 -34.06
C TYR A 806 -15.79 24.76 -33.01
#